data_AF-A0AA37BKM8-F1
#
_entry.id   AF-A0AA37BKM8-F1
#
_cell.length_a   1.000
_cell.length_b   1.000
_cell.length_c   1.000
_cell.angle_alpha   90.00
_cell.angle_beta   90.00
_cell.angle_gamma   90.00
#
_symmetry.space_group_name_H-M   'P 1'
#
loop_
_entity.id
_entity.type
_entity.pdbx_description
1 polymer ?
#
loop_
_entity_poly.entity_id
_entity_poly.type
_entity_poly.pdbx_seq_one_letter_code
_entity_poly.pdbx_strand_id
1 'polypeptide(L)'
;MTAAAQSTPPHRPDTRSEHWLDTRPRLVVASAFMLFLELALIRWTGSNIVHLSYFTNFVLLGSFLGIGLGFLRVGRTDRPPYYSPIALAALVAVILLFPVTVDRHTEGVLYWTSLSAGGPPPWLILPVVFVAAAVVLMGPAELVGRCFPELDRLEAYRYDLVGSLTGIGLFTALSFLGAPPVVWGAIAALAYAVLLRPRGLWPRVVLAVPSLVVVGALAVETLTAGALWSPYYKVTHSRFEQEGVPVMDIQVNGIPHQRAVPAVNRLEWERQYALPYERAAGGRLDDVLIVGAGSGTDVAIALSKGAKRVDAVEIDPRLRELGGAHHPDRPYADPRVTTHITDGRAFLEQTAKRYDLILFALPDSLTLVSGASSLRLESYLFTREAMEAAREHLKPGGAFSMYNYYRESWLVDRLASTVQAAFGHKPCVDVVSTAGQQAVITAGVTERAQSCGAEWAGATAATPPPSGDDRPFLYLKDRTIPQIYVVTLLLILIVSLLAVRVVAGPYRRMRPYADLFLLGVAFLLLETKSVTGFALLFGTTWVVNAIVFAGVLVAVLAAVEVTRRFRTPSLPAMYGVLLAGLALAWLVPDSWLLGLPVPARAVVAVVVAFLPIFAANVVFAKRFADSADGTTAFGANLLGAMVGGCLEYLALVIGYQALLAVAGLLYLGAFALLPRTARAA
;
A
#
# COMPACT_ATOMS: atom_id res chain seq x y z
N MET A 1 -60.92 -3.53 -38.26
CA MET A 1 -61.35 -3.52 -36.85
C MET A 1 -61.21 -4.93 -36.31
N THR A 2 -60.16 -5.20 -35.54
CA THR A 2 -60.09 -6.22 -34.48
C THR A 2 -58.75 -6.03 -33.78
N ALA A 3 -58.78 -5.38 -32.62
CA ALA A 3 -57.62 -5.13 -31.78
C ALA A 3 -57.20 -6.45 -31.10
N ALA A 4 -55.96 -6.86 -31.31
CA ALA A 4 -55.34 -7.96 -30.59
C ALA A 4 -54.90 -7.46 -29.21
N ALA A 5 -55.54 -7.98 -28.16
CA ALA A 5 -55.22 -7.71 -26.78
C ALA A 5 -53.79 -8.16 -26.45
N GLN A 6 -52.95 -7.21 -26.07
CA GLN A 6 -51.65 -7.47 -25.44
C GLN A 6 -51.91 -8.09 -24.06
N SER A 7 -51.59 -9.37 -23.93
CA SER A 7 -51.58 -10.06 -22.63
C SER A 7 -50.43 -9.52 -21.78
N THR A 8 -50.78 -8.65 -20.82
CA THR A 8 -49.91 -8.24 -19.72
C THR A 8 -49.40 -9.49 -18.98
N PRO A 9 -48.09 -9.65 -18.73
CA PRO A 9 -47.62 -10.74 -17.89
C PRO A 9 -48.15 -10.56 -16.46
N PRO A 10 -48.42 -11.64 -15.71
CA PRO A 10 -48.97 -11.54 -14.37
C PRO A 10 -47.95 -10.82 -13.46
N HIS A 11 -48.42 -9.76 -12.81
CA HIS A 11 -47.75 -9.12 -11.69
C HIS A 11 -47.34 -10.21 -10.68
N ARG A 12 -46.03 -10.48 -10.56
CA ARG A 12 -45.52 -11.20 -9.39
C ARG A 12 -45.86 -10.37 -8.15
N PRO A 13 -46.36 -10.99 -7.08
CA PRO A 13 -46.65 -10.27 -5.84
C PRO A 13 -45.38 -9.61 -5.30
N ASP A 14 -45.56 -8.37 -4.86
CA ASP A 14 -44.60 -7.45 -4.28
C ASP A 14 -43.94 -8.08 -3.03
N THR A 15 -42.89 -8.88 -3.20
CA THR A 15 -42.01 -9.27 -2.09
C THR A 15 -41.08 -8.09 -1.79
N ARG A 16 -41.63 -7.04 -1.17
CA ARG A 16 -40.80 -6.01 -0.52
C ARG A 16 -39.85 -6.73 0.42
N SER A 17 -38.56 -6.50 0.24
CA SER A 17 -37.53 -7.18 1.03
C SER A 17 -37.82 -6.98 2.53
N GLU A 18 -38.04 -8.06 3.29
CA GLU A 18 -38.36 -8.05 4.73
C GLU A 18 -37.18 -7.60 5.62
N HIS A 19 -36.28 -6.76 5.09
CA HIS A 19 -35.19 -6.18 5.84
C HIS A 19 -35.68 -4.89 6.51
N TRP A 20 -35.15 -4.59 7.71
CA TRP A 20 -35.58 -3.42 8.49
C TRP A 20 -34.97 -2.11 7.98
N LEU A 21 -33.88 -2.22 7.21
CA LEU A 21 -33.31 -1.13 6.42
C LEU A 21 -33.85 -1.21 4.99
N ASP A 22 -34.30 -0.07 4.47
CA ASP A 22 -34.54 0.12 3.05
C ASP A 22 -33.29 -0.20 2.21
N THR A 23 -33.49 -0.49 0.93
CA THR A 23 -32.43 -0.90 0.01
C THR A 23 -31.27 0.08 -0.05
N ARG A 24 -31.54 1.39 -0.09
CA ARG A 24 -30.51 2.45 -0.17
C ARG A 24 -29.58 2.49 1.05
N PRO A 25 -30.08 2.66 2.30
CA PRO A 25 -29.21 2.64 3.49
C PRO A 25 -28.56 1.27 3.70
N ARG A 26 -29.24 0.16 3.37
CA ARG A 26 -28.65 -1.18 3.43
C ARG A 26 -27.44 -1.31 2.51
N LEU A 27 -27.54 -0.81 1.27
CA LEU A 27 -26.44 -0.79 0.31
C LEU A 27 -25.26 0.04 0.82
N VAL A 28 -25.51 1.28 1.30
CA VAL A 28 -24.46 2.14 1.85
C VAL A 28 -23.72 1.47 3.02
N VAL A 29 -24.45 0.87 3.97
CA VAL A 29 -23.85 0.18 5.12
C VAL A 29 -23.08 -1.07 4.69
N ALA A 30 -23.62 -1.85 3.75
CA ALA A 30 -22.96 -3.05 3.24
C ALA A 30 -21.67 -2.72 2.47
N SER A 31 -21.69 -1.69 1.62
CA SER A 31 -20.50 -1.24 0.87
C SER A 31 -19.46 -0.58 1.78
N ALA A 32 -19.89 0.22 2.76
CA ALA A 32 -19.00 0.77 3.77
C ALA A 32 -18.32 -0.35 4.58
N PHE A 33 -19.09 -1.36 4.99
CA PHE A 33 -18.55 -2.50 5.72
C PHE A 33 -17.60 -3.34 4.86
N MET A 34 -17.94 -3.60 3.60
CA MET A 34 -17.10 -4.36 2.66
C MET A 34 -15.71 -3.73 2.55
N LEU A 35 -15.63 -2.43 2.27
CA LEU A 35 -14.35 -1.75 2.10
C LEU A 35 -13.61 -1.53 3.43
N PHE A 36 -14.34 -1.26 4.52
CA PHE A 36 -13.77 -1.23 5.86
C PHE A 36 -13.08 -2.56 6.23
N LEU A 37 -13.77 -3.68 5.97
CA LEU A 37 -13.26 -5.01 6.29
C LEU A 37 -12.04 -5.38 5.43
N GLU A 38 -12.05 -5.02 4.16
CA GLU A 38 -10.89 -5.15 3.27
C GLU A 38 -9.66 -4.44 3.83
N LEU A 39 -9.77 -3.15 4.16
CA LEU A 39 -8.66 -2.37 4.72
C LEU A 39 -8.18 -2.91 6.07
N ALA A 40 -9.11 -3.31 6.93
CA ALA A 40 -8.80 -3.92 8.23
C ALA A 40 -8.04 -5.25 8.06
N LEU A 41 -8.44 -6.08 7.09
CA LEU A 41 -7.76 -7.34 6.80
C LEU A 41 -6.36 -7.12 6.24
N ILE A 42 -6.19 -6.22 5.27
CA ILE A 42 -4.87 -5.88 4.70
C ILE A 42 -3.92 -5.43 5.82
N ARG A 43 -4.39 -4.52 6.67
CA ARG A 43 -3.59 -3.97 7.78
C ARG A 43 -3.26 -5.01 8.85
N TRP A 44 -4.25 -5.75 9.34
CA TRP A 44 -4.08 -6.68 10.46
C TRP A 44 -3.30 -7.94 10.09
N THR A 45 -3.53 -8.49 8.90
CA THR A 45 -2.75 -9.64 8.44
C THR A 45 -1.31 -9.25 8.14
N GLY A 46 -1.09 -8.07 7.52
CA GLY A 46 0.23 -7.52 7.26
C GLY A 46 1.07 -7.23 8.51
N SER A 47 0.43 -6.98 9.66
CA SER A 47 1.13 -6.79 10.93
C SER A 47 1.49 -8.07 11.68
N ASN A 48 0.88 -9.20 11.33
CA ASN A 48 1.03 -10.47 12.05
C ASN A 48 1.69 -11.58 11.20
N ILE A 49 1.73 -11.44 9.88
CA ILE A 49 2.41 -12.39 8.97
C ILE A 49 3.56 -11.69 8.27
N VAL A 50 4.78 -12.01 8.69
CA VAL A 50 6.00 -11.44 8.10
C VAL A 50 6.12 -11.77 6.61
N HIS A 51 5.58 -12.87 6.10
CA HIS A 51 5.60 -13.13 4.65
C HIS A 51 4.77 -12.14 3.84
N LEU A 52 3.67 -11.60 4.38
CA LEU A 52 2.91 -10.53 3.72
C LEU A 52 3.73 -9.23 3.65
N SER A 53 4.85 -9.17 4.39
CA SER A 53 5.88 -8.16 4.19
C SER A 53 6.62 -8.25 2.85
N TYR A 54 6.33 -9.21 1.99
CA TYR A 54 6.90 -9.31 0.63
C TYR A 54 5.82 -9.43 -0.45
N PHE A 55 4.57 -9.68 -0.05
CA PHE A 55 3.42 -9.89 -0.91
C PHE A 55 2.27 -8.96 -0.47
N THR A 56 2.45 -7.64 -0.52
CA THR A 56 1.45 -6.69 0.01
C THR A 56 0.10 -6.80 -0.68
N ASN A 57 0.09 -6.98 -2.00
CA ASN A 57 -1.16 -7.03 -2.76
C ASN A 57 -1.88 -8.37 -2.66
N PHE A 58 -1.36 -9.35 -1.91
CA PHE A 58 -1.98 -10.67 -1.86
C PHE A 58 -3.39 -10.63 -1.27
N VAL A 59 -3.54 -9.90 -0.17
CA VAL A 59 -4.84 -9.74 0.48
C VAL A 59 -5.77 -8.89 -0.37
N LEU A 60 -5.25 -7.85 -1.03
CA LEU A 60 -6.00 -7.03 -1.99
C LEU A 60 -6.52 -7.85 -3.18
N LEU A 61 -5.67 -8.68 -3.79
CA LEU A 61 -6.06 -9.59 -4.88
C LEU A 61 -7.11 -10.62 -4.41
N GLY A 62 -6.94 -11.15 -3.20
CA GLY A 62 -7.92 -12.03 -2.56
C GLY A 62 -9.25 -11.32 -2.33
N SER A 63 -9.23 -10.07 -1.86
CA SER A 63 -10.41 -9.23 -1.70
C SER A 63 -11.12 -8.98 -3.02
N PHE A 64 -10.43 -8.57 -4.09
CA PHE A 64 -11.04 -8.39 -5.41
C PHE A 64 -11.68 -9.67 -5.96
N LEU A 65 -11.00 -10.82 -5.80
CA LEU A 65 -11.58 -12.11 -6.12
C LEU A 65 -12.86 -12.35 -5.30
N GLY A 66 -12.79 -12.18 -3.98
CA GLY A 66 -13.91 -12.35 -3.06
C GLY A 66 -15.11 -11.50 -3.44
N ILE A 67 -14.88 -10.21 -3.67
CA ILE A 67 -15.93 -9.26 -4.06
C ILE A 67 -16.56 -9.69 -5.40
N GLY A 68 -15.73 -10.00 -6.40
CA GLY A 68 -16.21 -10.49 -7.70
C GLY A 68 -17.05 -11.78 -7.57
N LEU A 69 -16.60 -12.74 -6.78
CA LEU A 69 -17.35 -13.98 -6.50
C LEU A 69 -18.66 -13.71 -5.74
N GLY A 70 -18.68 -12.74 -4.83
CA GLY A 70 -19.85 -12.36 -4.05
C GLY A 70 -20.98 -11.85 -4.95
N PHE A 71 -20.66 -10.97 -5.90
CA PHE A 71 -21.60 -10.53 -6.93
C PHE A 71 -22.06 -11.69 -7.82
N LEU A 72 -21.14 -12.54 -8.28
CA LEU A 72 -21.48 -13.67 -9.15
C LEU A 72 -22.31 -14.78 -8.46
N ARG A 73 -22.35 -14.79 -7.13
CA ARG A 73 -23.13 -15.73 -6.32
C ARG A 73 -24.60 -15.30 -6.15
N VAL A 74 -24.91 -14.03 -6.34
CA VAL A 74 -26.29 -13.50 -6.22
C VAL A 74 -27.23 -14.25 -7.16
N GLY A 75 -28.41 -14.63 -6.65
CA GLY A 75 -29.41 -15.38 -7.41
C GLY A 75 -29.16 -16.89 -7.52
N ARG A 76 -28.07 -17.41 -6.94
CA ARG A 76 -27.83 -18.87 -6.84
C ARG A 76 -28.28 -19.49 -5.53
N THR A 77 -28.32 -18.71 -4.47
CA THR A 77 -28.77 -19.15 -3.16
C THR A 77 -29.45 -18.00 -2.43
N ASP A 78 -30.54 -18.31 -1.75
CA ASP A 78 -31.23 -17.34 -0.89
C ASP A 78 -30.61 -17.30 0.52
N ARG A 79 -29.73 -18.27 0.85
CA ARG A 79 -29.12 -18.37 2.18
C ARG A 79 -28.20 -17.18 2.44
N PRO A 80 -28.36 -16.45 3.55
CA PRO A 80 -27.46 -15.35 3.90
C PRO A 80 -26.03 -15.84 4.16
N PRO A 81 -25.01 -14.98 3.95
CA PRO A 81 -23.61 -15.39 3.97
C PRO A 81 -23.01 -15.56 5.38
N TYR A 82 -23.61 -16.40 6.23
CA TYR A 82 -23.07 -16.73 7.57
C TYR A 82 -21.71 -17.44 7.53
N TYR A 83 -21.28 -17.95 6.36
CA TYR A 83 -19.93 -18.48 6.18
C TYR A 83 -18.84 -17.42 6.36
N SER A 84 -19.16 -16.15 6.11
CA SER A 84 -18.21 -15.03 6.16
C SER A 84 -17.66 -14.75 7.57
N PRO A 85 -18.49 -14.55 8.61
CA PRO A 85 -17.99 -14.40 9.98
C PRO A 85 -17.27 -15.66 10.49
N ILE A 86 -17.68 -16.86 10.06
CA ILE A 86 -16.98 -18.11 10.40
C ILE A 86 -15.58 -18.14 9.78
N ALA A 87 -15.46 -17.81 8.50
CA ALA A 87 -14.18 -17.74 7.80
C ALA A 87 -13.27 -16.68 8.41
N LEU A 88 -13.82 -15.54 8.84
CA LEU A 88 -13.07 -14.49 9.54
C LEU A 88 -12.54 -15.00 10.88
N ALA A 89 -13.36 -15.68 11.68
CA ALA A 89 -12.93 -16.27 12.94
C ALA A 89 -11.85 -17.35 12.74
N ALA A 90 -12.01 -18.19 11.72
CA ALA A 90 -11.02 -19.20 11.36
C ALA A 90 -9.69 -18.56 10.94
N LEU A 91 -9.72 -17.52 10.10
CA LEU A 91 -8.53 -16.77 9.69
C LEU A 91 -7.82 -16.14 10.90
N VAL A 92 -8.58 -15.47 11.76
CA VAL A 92 -8.03 -14.83 12.97
C VAL A 92 -7.40 -15.88 13.89
N ALA A 93 -8.09 -17.00 14.11
CA ALA A 93 -7.57 -18.10 14.92
C ALA A 93 -6.29 -18.70 14.32
N VAL A 94 -6.26 -18.98 13.01
CA VAL A 94 -5.06 -19.53 12.34
C VAL A 94 -3.87 -18.60 12.50
N ILE A 95 -4.04 -17.29 12.27
CA ILE A 95 -2.94 -16.33 12.35
C ILE A 95 -2.39 -16.19 13.77
N LEU A 96 -3.25 -16.21 14.78
CA LEU A 96 -2.83 -16.06 16.18
C LEU A 96 -2.29 -17.37 16.78
N LEU A 97 -2.77 -18.53 16.34
CA LEU A 97 -2.28 -19.84 16.78
C LEU A 97 -0.97 -20.24 16.08
N PHE A 98 -0.73 -19.73 14.87
CA PHE A 98 0.46 -20.01 14.07
C PHE A 98 1.16 -18.71 13.67
N PRO A 99 1.72 -17.96 14.65
CA PRO A 99 2.38 -16.69 14.37
C PRO A 99 3.58 -16.89 13.45
N VAL A 100 3.63 -16.10 12.37
CA VAL A 100 4.75 -16.07 11.42
C VAL A 100 5.64 -14.89 11.78
N THR A 101 6.54 -15.11 12.75
CA THR A 101 7.46 -14.09 13.28
C THR A 101 8.90 -14.43 12.95
N VAL A 102 9.76 -13.41 12.90
CA VAL A 102 11.20 -13.60 12.67
C VAL A 102 11.84 -14.24 13.89
N ASP A 103 12.44 -15.41 13.72
CA ASP A 103 13.17 -16.14 14.74
C ASP A 103 14.56 -15.52 14.91
N ARG A 104 14.87 -15.03 16.12
CA ARG A 104 16.09 -14.27 16.44
C ARG A 104 17.29 -15.17 16.75
N HIS A 105 17.11 -16.49 16.82
CA HIS A 105 18.14 -17.42 17.33
C HIS A 105 19.20 -17.86 16.32
N THR A 106 19.19 -17.33 15.09
CA THR A 106 20.19 -17.68 14.08
C THR A 106 21.05 -16.46 13.74
N GLU A 107 22.34 -16.48 14.08
CA GLU A 107 23.35 -15.46 13.71
C GLU A 107 23.69 -15.48 12.20
N GLY A 108 22.71 -15.74 11.34
CA GLY A 108 22.88 -16.01 9.91
C GLY A 108 22.33 -14.91 8.99
N VAL A 109 23.05 -14.68 7.89
CA VAL A 109 22.82 -13.68 6.84
C VAL A 109 21.36 -13.68 6.34
N LEU A 110 20.75 -12.50 6.42
CA LEU A 110 19.34 -12.28 6.12
C LEU A 110 19.13 -12.08 4.61
N TYR A 111 18.94 -13.16 3.85
CA TYR A 111 18.52 -13.09 2.44
C TYR A 111 17.01 -13.36 2.31
N TRP A 112 16.46 -13.07 1.13
CA TRP A 112 15.07 -13.20 0.66
C TRP A 112 14.35 -14.55 0.93
N THR A 113 15.01 -15.51 1.57
CA THR A 113 14.49 -16.85 1.89
C THR A 113 14.90 -17.36 3.28
N SER A 114 15.64 -16.57 4.08
CA SER A 114 16.23 -17.01 5.36
C SER A 114 15.99 -16.04 6.52
N LEU A 115 14.86 -15.33 6.54
CA LEU A 115 14.21 -15.17 7.83
C LEU A 115 13.84 -16.60 8.22
N SER A 116 14.57 -17.21 9.15
CA SER A 116 14.03 -18.33 9.92
C SER A 116 12.79 -17.73 10.57
N ALA A 117 11.66 -17.79 9.88
CA ALA A 117 10.40 -17.37 10.44
C ALA A 117 9.88 -18.58 11.18
N GLY A 118 9.52 -18.42 12.45
CA GLY A 118 8.71 -19.41 13.12
C GLY A 118 7.38 -19.56 12.37
N GLY A 119 6.77 -20.74 12.44
CA GLY A 119 5.44 -20.97 11.87
C GLY A 119 5.43 -21.59 10.45
N PRO A 120 4.26 -21.59 9.79
CA PRO A 120 4.05 -22.30 8.53
C PRO A 120 4.81 -21.65 7.37
N PRO A 121 5.32 -22.43 6.40
CA PRO A 121 6.10 -21.90 5.29
C PRO A 121 5.26 -21.01 4.35
N PRO A 122 5.89 -20.08 3.61
CA PRO A 122 5.21 -19.12 2.73
C PRO A 122 4.25 -19.77 1.73
N TRP A 123 4.68 -20.90 1.12
CA TRP A 123 3.90 -21.62 0.11
C TRP A 123 2.61 -22.23 0.66
N LEU A 124 2.46 -22.35 1.99
CA LEU A 124 1.23 -22.80 2.64
C LEU A 124 0.40 -21.63 3.16
N ILE A 125 1.00 -20.71 3.91
CA ILE A 125 0.26 -19.63 4.57
C ILE A 125 -0.28 -18.59 3.59
N LEU A 126 0.46 -18.26 2.51
CA LEU A 126 0.02 -17.25 1.55
C LEU A 126 -1.24 -17.69 0.77
N PRO A 127 -1.33 -18.93 0.23
CA PRO A 127 -2.58 -19.41 -0.35
C PRO A 127 -3.74 -19.47 0.65
N VAL A 128 -3.48 -19.87 1.90
CA VAL A 128 -4.52 -19.92 2.95
C VAL A 128 -5.08 -18.53 3.21
N VAL A 129 -4.23 -17.52 3.38
CA VAL A 129 -4.66 -16.13 3.60
C VAL A 129 -5.38 -15.58 2.38
N PHE A 130 -4.89 -15.85 1.17
CA PHE A 130 -5.55 -15.43 -0.08
C PHE A 130 -6.97 -15.99 -0.18
N VAL A 131 -7.13 -17.31 0.01
CA VAL A 131 -8.45 -17.97 -0.04
C VAL A 131 -9.34 -17.48 1.09
N ALA A 132 -8.81 -17.33 2.30
CA ALA A 132 -9.57 -16.83 3.44
C ALA A 132 -10.06 -15.39 3.21
N ALA A 133 -9.20 -14.50 2.72
CA ALA A 133 -9.58 -13.13 2.35
C ALA A 133 -10.69 -13.14 1.28
N ALA A 134 -10.56 -13.95 0.23
CA ALA A 134 -11.59 -14.09 -0.79
C ALA A 134 -12.93 -14.59 -0.21
N VAL A 135 -12.92 -15.61 0.64
CA VAL A 135 -14.14 -16.15 1.25
C VAL A 135 -14.78 -15.16 2.22
N VAL A 136 -13.98 -14.42 2.99
CA VAL A 136 -14.47 -13.39 3.91
C VAL A 136 -15.08 -12.22 3.13
N LEU A 137 -14.42 -11.70 2.10
CA LEU A 137 -14.96 -10.56 1.33
C LEU A 137 -16.14 -10.94 0.43
N MET A 138 -16.24 -12.22 0.04
CA MET A 138 -17.41 -12.73 -0.70
C MET A 138 -18.72 -12.51 0.05
N GLY A 139 -18.71 -12.55 1.40
CA GLY A 139 -19.91 -12.36 2.21
C GLY A 139 -20.51 -10.95 2.13
N PRO A 140 -19.79 -9.89 2.55
CA PRO A 140 -20.24 -8.51 2.40
C PRO A 140 -20.56 -8.14 0.94
N ALA A 141 -19.77 -8.62 -0.02
CA ALA A 141 -20.03 -8.39 -1.43
C ALA A 141 -21.32 -9.05 -1.93
N GLU A 142 -21.67 -10.23 -1.43
CA GLU A 142 -22.97 -10.86 -1.70
C GLU A 142 -24.13 -10.02 -1.15
N LEU A 143 -23.96 -9.37 0.02
CA LEU A 143 -24.96 -8.47 0.60
C LEU A 143 -25.15 -7.20 -0.24
N VAL A 144 -24.05 -6.62 -0.72
CA VAL A 144 -24.07 -5.49 -1.67
C VAL A 144 -24.75 -5.92 -2.97
N GLY A 145 -24.30 -7.01 -3.57
CA GLY A 145 -24.81 -7.51 -4.84
C GLY A 145 -26.30 -7.90 -4.81
N ARG A 146 -26.86 -8.29 -3.67
CA ARG A 146 -28.31 -8.51 -3.49
C ARG A 146 -29.13 -7.22 -3.59
N CYS A 147 -28.54 -6.05 -3.31
CA CYS A 147 -29.22 -4.76 -3.42
C CYS A 147 -29.23 -4.20 -4.85
N PHE A 148 -28.29 -4.63 -5.71
CA PHE A 148 -28.16 -4.11 -7.08
C PHE A 148 -29.41 -4.35 -7.96
N PRO A 149 -30.06 -5.53 -7.93
CA PRO A 149 -31.28 -5.77 -8.71
C PRO A 149 -32.51 -4.98 -8.24
N GLU A 150 -32.47 -4.39 -7.04
CA GLU A 150 -33.59 -3.65 -6.44
C GLU A 150 -33.57 -2.15 -6.80
N LEU A 151 -32.51 -1.65 -7.44
CA LEU A 151 -32.32 -0.25 -7.81
C LEU A 151 -31.93 -0.12 -9.29
N ASP A 152 -32.08 1.08 -9.85
CA ASP A 152 -31.49 1.39 -11.15
C ASP A 152 -29.96 1.26 -11.09
N ARG A 153 -29.35 0.75 -12.16
CA ARG A 153 -27.91 0.37 -12.20
C ARG A 153 -26.97 1.48 -11.74
N LEU A 154 -27.16 2.70 -12.27
CA LEU A 154 -26.35 3.86 -11.90
C LEU A 154 -26.67 4.37 -10.50
N GLU A 155 -27.89 4.18 -10.01
CA GLU A 155 -28.25 4.53 -8.64
C GLU A 155 -27.62 3.56 -7.63
N ALA A 156 -27.68 2.26 -7.90
CA ALA A 156 -26.99 1.24 -7.12
C ALA A 156 -25.49 1.55 -7.05
N TYR A 157 -24.85 1.79 -8.20
CA TYR A 157 -23.43 2.08 -8.26
C TYR A 157 -23.07 3.39 -7.52
N ARG A 158 -23.91 4.43 -7.59
CA ARG A 158 -23.72 5.67 -6.82
C ARG A 158 -23.68 5.40 -5.31
N TYR A 159 -24.66 4.65 -4.79
CA TYR A 159 -24.73 4.36 -3.36
C TYR A 159 -23.65 3.40 -2.89
N ASP A 160 -23.22 2.48 -3.76
CA ASP A 160 -22.05 1.64 -3.52
C ASP A 160 -20.78 2.48 -3.30
N LEU A 161 -20.50 3.43 -4.19
CA LEU A 161 -19.36 4.35 -4.08
C LEU A 161 -19.44 5.26 -2.83
N VAL A 162 -20.64 5.76 -2.48
CA VAL A 162 -20.85 6.54 -1.25
C VAL A 162 -20.59 5.69 -0.01
N GLY A 163 -21.04 4.43 -0.01
CA GLY A 163 -20.72 3.48 1.05
C GLY A 163 -19.22 3.23 1.15
N SER A 164 -18.55 2.91 0.04
CA SER A 164 -17.10 2.73 -0.02
C SER A 164 -16.33 3.96 0.52
N LEU A 165 -16.66 5.19 0.09
CA LEU A 165 -16.06 6.41 0.64
C LEU A 165 -16.25 6.52 2.16
N THR A 166 -17.41 6.14 2.68
CA THR A 166 -17.69 6.10 4.12
C THR A 166 -16.82 5.06 4.83
N GLY A 167 -16.62 3.88 4.23
CA GLY A 167 -15.77 2.81 4.75
C GLY A 167 -14.29 3.23 4.86
N ILE A 168 -13.73 3.80 3.79
CA ILE A 168 -12.37 4.37 3.80
C ILE A 168 -12.27 5.48 4.84
N GLY A 169 -13.21 6.42 4.87
CA GLY A 169 -13.20 7.54 5.80
C GLY A 169 -13.19 7.08 7.26
N LEU A 170 -14.04 6.09 7.59
CA LEU A 170 -14.08 5.49 8.92
C LEU A 170 -12.75 4.81 9.29
N PHE A 171 -12.21 3.96 8.41
CA PHE A 171 -10.97 3.25 8.70
C PHE A 171 -9.76 4.19 8.82
N THR A 172 -9.72 5.23 7.98
CA THR A 172 -8.71 6.29 7.99
C THR A 172 -8.76 7.06 9.32
N ALA A 173 -9.95 7.43 9.78
CA ALA A 173 -10.13 8.10 11.07
C ALA A 173 -9.71 7.20 12.25
N LEU A 174 -10.05 5.91 12.24
CA LEU A 174 -9.61 4.97 13.27
C LEU A 174 -8.09 4.78 13.27
N SER A 175 -7.47 4.71 12.09
CA SER A 175 -6.02 4.60 11.95
C SER A 175 -5.31 5.84 12.49
N PHE A 176 -5.86 7.03 12.26
CA PHE A 176 -5.36 8.28 12.83
C PHE A 176 -5.40 8.29 14.36
N LEU A 177 -6.48 7.79 14.93
CA LEU A 177 -6.66 7.69 16.38
C LEU A 177 -5.84 6.57 17.03
N GLY A 178 -5.06 5.82 16.25
CA GLY A 178 -4.31 4.66 16.76
C GLY A 178 -5.21 3.55 17.30
N ALA A 179 -6.43 3.43 16.77
CA ALA A 179 -7.41 2.48 17.28
C ALA A 179 -6.91 1.03 17.11
N PRO A 180 -6.90 0.22 18.19
CA PRO A 180 -6.39 -1.14 18.12
C PRO A 180 -7.36 -2.11 17.41
N PRO A 181 -6.90 -3.31 17.00
CA PRO A 181 -7.68 -4.27 16.22
C PRO A 181 -9.00 -4.71 16.85
N VAL A 182 -9.08 -4.74 18.19
CA VAL A 182 -10.34 -5.06 18.88
C VAL A 182 -11.48 -4.11 18.49
N VAL A 183 -11.17 -2.84 18.22
CA VAL A 183 -12.15 -1.85 17.74
C VAL A 183 -12.64 -2.23 16.34
N TRP A 184 -11.73 -2.65 15.46
CA TRP A 184 -12.08 -3.07 14.10
C TRP A 184 -12.92 -4.35 14.10
N GLY A 185 -12.54 -5.32 14.94
CA GLY A 185 -13.30 -6.55 15.15
C GLY A 185 -14.70 -6.30 15.71
N ALA A 186 -14.84 -5.36 16.65
CA ALA A 186 -16.14 -4.98 17.21
C ALA A 186 -17.04 -4.30 16.16
N ILE A 187 -16.48 -3.42 15.33
CA ILE A 187 -17.21 -2.81 14.20
C ILE A 187 -17.65 -3.88 13.20
N ALA A 188 -16.77 -4.84 12.86
CA ALA A 188 -17.12 -5.93 11.96
C ALA A 188 -18.22 -6.84 12.52
N ALA A 189 -18.13 -7.21 13.81
CA ALA A 189 -19.16 -7.98 14.50
C ALA A 189 -20.52 -7.26 14.49
N LEU A 190 -20.53 -5.94 14.78
CA LEU A 190 -21.72 -5.12 14.74
C LEU A 190 -22.32 -5.03 13.34
N ALA A 191 -21.49 -4.80 12.31
CA ALA A 191 -21.91 -4.71 10.93
C ALA A 191 -22.54 -6.03 10.44
N TYR A 192 -21.93 -7.18 10.76
CA TYR A 192 -22.55 -8.48 10.48
C TYR A 192 -23.88 -8.68 11.20
N ALA A 193 -23.99 -8.30 12.48
CA ALA A 193 -25.24 -8.38 13.24
C ALA A 193 -26.36 -7.54 12.61
N VAL A 194 -26.03 -6.32 12.19
CA VAL A 194 -26.95 -5.37 11.54
C VAL A 194 -27.43 -5.87 10.18
N LEU A 195 -26.52 -6.37 9.35
CA LEU A 195 -26.79 -6.73 7.95
C LEU A 195 -27.36 -8.16 7.78
N LEU A 196 -26.98 -9.12 8.63
CA LEU A 196 -27.43 -10.51 8.51
C LEU A 196 -28.69 -10.82 9.32
N ARG A 197 -29.07 -9.94 10.26
CA ARG A 197 -30.28 -10.01 11.10
C ARG A 197 -30.71 -11.44 11.45
N PRO A 198 -29.99 -12.15 12.33
CA PRO A 198 -30.29 -13.55 12.62
C PRO A 198 -31.66 -13.73 13.29
N ARG A 199 -32.56 -14.46 12.61
CA ARG A 199 -33.87 -14.87 13.13
C ARG A 199 -33.80 -16.31 13.66
N GLY A 200 -34.23 -16.53 14.91
CA GLY A 200 -34.13 -17.82 15.59
C GLY A 200 -32.79 -18.05 16.31
N LEU A 201 -32.73 -19.09 17.16
CA LEU A 201 -31.56 -19.34 18.02
C LEU A 201 -30.32 -19.76 17.22
N TRP A 202 -30.48 -20.66 16.23
CA TRP A 202 -29.33 -21.20 15.49
C TRP A 202 -28.56 -20.13 14.69
N PRO A 203 -29.20 -19.29 13.83
CA PRO A 203 -28.48 -18.20 13.15
C PRO A 203 -27.84 -17.19 14.10
N ARG A 204 -28.43 -16.97 15.29
CA ARG A 204 -27.84 -16.10 16.32
C ARG A 204 -26.56 -16.70 16.87
N VAL A 205 -26.56 -18.00 17.19
CA VAL A 205 -25.36 -18.72 17.67
C VAL A 205 -24.27 -18.73 16.59
N VAL A 206 -24.64 -19.07 15.35
CA VAL A 206 -23.72 -19.14 14.21
C VAL A 206 -23.08 -17.78 13.90
N LEU A 207 -23.75 -16.66 14.19
CA LEU A 207 -23.17 -15.33 14.04
C LEU A 207 -22.40 -14.88 15.29
N ALA A 208 -22.98 -15.07 16.48
CA ALA A 208 -22.44 -14.55 17.72
C ALA A 208 -21.15 -15.26 18.13
N VAL A 209 -21.08 -16.59 18.01
CA VAL A 209 -19.89 -17.34 18.45
C VAL A 209 -18.64 -16.95 17.64
N PRO A 210 -18.63 -16.97 16.30
CA PRO A 210 -17.46 -16.50 15.55
C PRO A 210 -17.12 -15.04 15.81
N SER A 211 -18.14 -14.17 15.95
CA SER A 211 -17.92 -12.75 16.24
C SER A 211 -17.26 -12.53 17.60
N LEU A 212 -17.70 -13.26 18.63
CA LEU A 212 -17.10 -13.23 19.96
C LEU A 212 -15.68 -13.80 19.96
N VAL A 213 -15.42 -14.86 19.18
CA VAL A 213 -14.06 -15.40 18.99
C VAL A 213 -13.14 -14.35 18.38
N VAL A 214 -13.58 -13.67 17.30
CA VAL A 214 -12.79 -12.59 16.67
C VAL A 214 -12.52 -11.47 17.66
N VAL A 215 -13.56 -10.92 18.29
CA VAL A 215 -13.41 -9.80 19.23
C VAL A 215 -12.54 -10.19 20.43
N GLY A 216 -12.76 -11.38 21.00
CA GLY A 216 -11.97 -11.89 22.12
C GLY A 216 -10.51 -12.10 21.75
N ALA A 217 -10.22 -12.69 20.60
CA ALA A 217 -8.85 -12.94 20.14
C ALA A 217 -8.10 -11.63 19.85
N LEU A 218 -8.76 -10.66 19.20
CA LEU A 218 -8.19 -9.33 18.95
C LEU A 218 -8.06 -8.49 20.24
N ALA A 219 -8.92 -8.73 21.24
CA ALA A 219 -8.79 -8.12 22.56
C ALA A 219 -7.54 -8.65 23.29
N VAL A 220 -7.27 -9.96 23.22
CA VAL A 220 -6.05 -10.55 23.79
C VAL A 220 -4.80 -9.91 23.16
N GLU A 221 -4.75 -9.77 21.84
CA GLU A 221 -3.65 -9.08 21.16
C GLU A 221 -3.53 -7.62 21.60
N THR A 222 -4.66 -6.89 21.69
CA THR A 222 -4.68 -5.48 22.09
C THR A 222 -4.19 -5.27 23.52
N LEU A 223 -4.48 -6.22 24.42
CA LEU A 223 -4.10 -6.14 25.83
C LEU A 223 -2.67 -6.63 26.10
N THR A 224 -1.92 -7.06 25.07
CA THR A 224 -0.51 -7.41 25.25
C THR A 224 0.30 -6.19 25.65
N ALA A 225 1.08 -6.32 26.73
CA ALA A 225 1.88 -5.22 27.26
C ALA A 225 2.91 -4.73 26.24
N GLY A 226 3.03 -3.41 26.11
CA GLY A 226 4.00 -2.78 25.19
C GLY A 226 3.56 -2.75 23.72
N ALA A 227 2.39 -3.29 23.37
CA ALA A 227 1.82 -3.18 22.03
C ALA A 227 1.06 -1.86 21.85
N LEU A 228 1.27 -1.23 20.70
CA LEU A 228 0.59 -0.02 20.29
C LEU A 228 0.42 -0.01 18.76
N TRP A 229 -0.52 0.80 18.29
CA TRP A 229 -0.84 0.90 16.86
C TRP A 229 -0.60 2.34 16.41
N SER A 230 0.39 2.53 15.54
CA SER A 230 0.57 3.81 14.84
C SER A 230 -0.32 3.86 13.60
N PRO A 231 -0.50 5.00 12.94
CA PRO A 231 -1.21 5.06 11.66
C PRO A 231 -0.64 4.15 10.57
N TYR A 232 0.61 3.69 10.70
CA TYR A 232 1.28 2.83 9.72
C TYR A 232 1.33 1.36 10.14
N TYR A 233 1.65 1.09 11.40
CA TYR A 233 2.13 -0.23 11.82
C TYR A 233 1.66 -0.64 13.21
N LYS A 234 1.79 -1.94 13.50
CA LYS A 234 1.83 -2.45 14.87
C LYS A 234 3.24 -2.24 15.40
N VAL A 235 3.38 -1.53 16.51
CA VAL A 235 4.66 -1.32 17.18
C VAL A 235 4.61 -2.03 18.53
N THR A 236 5.65 -2.79 18.85
CA THR A 236 5.85 -3.37 20.17
C THR A 236 7.18 -2.89 20.72
N HIS A 237 7.23 -2.63 22.03
CA HIS A 237 8.46 -2.21 22.67
C HIS A 237 8.69 -2.97 23.98
N SER A 238 9.96 -3.23 24.28
CA SER A 238 10.40 -3.86 25.51
C SER A 238 11.63 -3.14 26.05
N ARG A 239 11.75 -3.04 27.37
CA ARG A 239 12.90 -2.42 28.03
C ARG A 239 13.69 -3.49 28.76
N PHE A 240 15.00 -3.42 28.65
CA PHE A 240 15.93 -4.31 29.32
C PHE A 240 17.24 -3.57 29.55
N GLU A 241 18.12 -4.15 30.34
CA GLU A 241 19.48 -3.67 30.51
C GLU A 241 20.44 -4.55 29.72
N GLN A 242 21.33 -3.93 28.96
CA GLN A 242 22.42 -4.60 28.26
C GLN A 242 23.73 -4.03 28.80
N GLU A 243 24.55 -4.87 29.43
CA GLU A 243 25.82 -4.44 30.05
C GLU A 243 25.64 -3.27 31.06
N GLY A 244 24.51 -3.26 31.79
CA GLY A 244 24.16 -2.19 32.73
C GLY A 244 23.64 -0.90 32.08
N VAL A 245 23.46 -0.88 30.75
CA VAL A 245 22.92 0.25 30.01
C VAL A 245 21.44 0.03 29.72
N PRO A 246 20.56 1.02 30.00
CA PRO A 246 19.14 0.90 29.68
C PRO A 246 18.92 0.94 28.17
N VAL A 247 18.27 -0.11 27.65
CA VAL A 247 17.93 -0.25 26.23
C VAL A 247 16.42 -0.42 26.07
N MET A 248 15.83 0.33 25.14
CA MET A 248 14.48 0.06 24.67
C MET A 248 14.55 -0.55 23.27
N ASP A 249 14.15 -1.82 23.14
CA ASP A 249 13.94 -2.49 21.86
C ASP A 249 12.59 -2.06 21.29
N ILE A 250 12.58 -1.69 20.02
CA ILE A 250 11.37 -1.41 19.26
C ILE A 250 11.29 -2.39 18.11
N GLN A 251 10.15 -3.05 18.01
CA GLN A 251 9.79 -3.90 16.89
C GLN A 251 8.58 -3.34 16.20
N VAL A 252 8.52 -3.52 14.90
CA VAL A 252 7.40 -3.07 14.08
C VAL A 252 6.95 -4.26 13.23
N ASN A 253 5.66 -4.58 13.28
CA ASN A 253 5.05 -5.77 12.68
C ASN A 253 5.79 -7.08 13.00
N GLY A 254 6.32 -7.19 14.23
CA GLY A 254 7.06 -8.37 14.70
C GLY A 254 8.50 -8.47 14.19
N ILE A 255 9.04 -7.38 13.63
CA ILE A 255 10.40 -7.33 13.07
C ILE A 255 11.24 -6.34 13.89
N PRO A 256 12.47 -6.72 14.32
CA PRO A 256 13.38 -5.79 14.97
C PRO A 256 13.57 -4.54 14.11
N HIS A 257 13.30 -3.37 14.66
CA HIS A 257 13.30 -2.12 13.90
C HIS A 257 14.37 -1.16 14.41
N GLN A 258 14.29 -0.76 15.68
CA GLN A 258 15.21 0.22 16.28
C GLN A 258 15.46 -0.09 17.75
N ARG A 259 16.57 0.45 18.26
CA ARG A 259 16.86 0.48 19.70
C ARG A 259 17.13 1.91 20.14
N ALA A 260 16.48 2.36 21.20
CA ALA A 260 16.88 3.59 21.90
C ALA A 260 17.98 3.22 22.90
N VAL A 261 19.17 3.80 22.69
CA VAL A 261 20.40 3.53 23.45
C VAL A 261 21.09 4.87 23.66
N PRO A 262 21.75 5.12 24.81
CA PRO A 262 22.56 6.32 24.97
C PRO A 262 23.60 6.46 23.85
N ALA A 263 23.82 7.68 23.37
CA ALA A 263 24.69 7.98 22.24
C ALA A 263 26.12 7.49 22.47
N VAL A 264 26.63 7.64 23.71
CA VAL A 264 27.99 7.19 24.07
C VAL A 264 28.13 5.68 23.90
N ASN A 265 27.21 4.90 24.45
CA ASN A 265 27.23 3.44 24.35
C ASN A 265 26.99 2.99 22.91
N ARG A 266 26.12 3.67 22.17
CA ARG A 266 25.91 3.33 20.76
C ARG A 266 27.18 3.48 19.93
N LEU A 267 27.92 4.57 20.14
CA LEU A 267 29.18 4.82 19.44
C LEU A 267 30.29 3.82 19.83
N GLU A 268 30.27 3.30 21.05
CA GLU A 268 31.18 2.25 21.53
C GLU A 268 30.83 0.87 20.96
N TRP A 269 29.54 0.50 20.98
CA TRP A 269 29.08 -0.81 20.55
C TRP A 269 29.09 -0.98 19.03
N GLU A 270 28.79 0.09 18.28
CA GLU A 270 28.51 0.01 16.86
C GLU A 270 29.22 1.11 16.06
N ARG A 271 30.36 0.73 15.47
CA ARG A 271 31.25 1.65 14.75
C ARG A 271 30.57 2.44 13.64
N GLN A 272 29.53 1.89 13.00
CA GLN A 272 28.88 2.55 11.85
C GLN A 272 28.29 3.92 12.20
N TYR A 273 27.87 4.12 13.45
CA TYR A 273 27.25 5.38 13.88
C TYR A 273 28.24 6.55 13.96
N ALA A 274 29.54 6.26 14.08
CA ALA A 274 30.58 7.28 14.13
C ALA A 274 31.09 7.69 12.74
N LEU A 275 31.04 6.78 11.77
CA LEU A 275 31.62 6.98 10.43
C LEU A 275 31.07 8.19 9.66
N PRO A 276 29.75 8.49 9.64
CA PRO A 276 29.23 9.68 8.96
C PRO A 276 29.95 10.98 9.34
N TYR A 277 30.27 11.12 10.63
CA TYR A 277 30.91 12.31 11.18
C TYR A 277 32.42 12.36 10.91
N GLU A 278 33.06 11.20 10.80
CA GLU A 278 34.50 11.12 10.52
C GLU A 278 34.82 11.26 9.03
N ARG A 279 33.89 10.81 8.17
CA ARG A 279 34.02 10.92 6.72
C ARG A 279 33.68 12.32 6.22
N ALA A 280 32.85 13.09 6.94
CA ALA A 280 32.55 14.48 6.62
C ALA A 280 33.72 15.42 6.98
N ALA A 281 34.57 15.75 6.00
CA ALA A 281 35.79 16.54 6.24
C ALA A 281 35.54 18.01 6.62
N GLY A 282 34.33 18.52 6.35
CA GLY A 282 33.96 19.90 6.68
C GLY A 282 33.94 20.20 8.19
N GLY A 283 33.76 19.18 9.05
CA GLY A 283 33.82 19.27 10.52
C GLY A 283 32.77 20.17 11.20
N ARG A 284 32.05 20.99 10.44
CA ARG A 284 30.97 21.86 10.94
C ARG A 284 29.67 21.07 11.02
N LEU A 285 28.97 21.20 12.14
CA LEU A 285 27.66 20.60 12.37
C LEU A 285 26.67 21.69 12.83
N ASP A 286 26.65 22.83 12.15
CA ASP A 286 25.72 23.89 12.52
C ASP A 286 24.27 23.48 12.20
N ASP A 287 24.07 22.86 11.04
CA ASP A 287 22.79 22.33 10.58
C ASP A 287 22.90 20.87 10.15
N VAL A 288 22.22 19.98 10.87
CA VAL A 288 22.17 18.55 10.58
C VAL A 288 20.74 18.13 10.25
N LEU A 289 20.55 17.39 9.17
CA LEU A 289 19.29 16.73 8.83
C LEU A 289 19.43 15.24 9.09
N ILE A 290 18.50 14.66 9.85
CA ILE A 290 18.42 13.22 10.07
C ILE A 290 17.08 12.73 9.53
N VAL A 291 17.12 11.89 8.51
CA VAL A 291 15.94 11.22 7.93
C VAL A 291 15.89 9.78 8.46
N GLY A 292 14.73 9.38 8.99
CA GLY A 292 14.59 8.12 9.74
C GLY A 292 14.96 8.29 11.22
N ALA A 293 14.68 9.46 11.80
CA ALA A 293 15.12 9.81 13.15
C ALA A 293 14.58 8.88 14.25
N GLY A 294 13.42 8.25 14.02
CA GLY A 294 12.94 7.11 14.80
C GLY A 294 12.78 7.37 16.29
N SER A 295 13.42 6.52 17.10
CA SER A 295 13.47 6.69 18.55
C SER A 295 14.46 7.76 19.03
N GLY A 296 15.28 8.34 18.15
CA GLY A 296 16.15 9.48 18.46
C GLY A 296 17.63 9.18 18.69
N THR A 297 18.09 7.95 18.51
CA THR A 297 19.50 7.57 18.78
C THR A 297 20.47 8.40 17.92
N ASP A 298 20.21 8.54 16.63
CA ASP A 298 21.02 9.36 15.73
C ASP A 298 20.95 10.86 16.03
N VAL A 299 19.80 11.32 16.53
CA VAL A 299 19.65 12.69 17.03
C VAL A 299 20.53 12.91 18.25
N ALA A 300 20.54 11.98 19.20
CA ALA A 300 21.39 12.03 20.39
C ALA A 300 22.88 12.03 20.01
N ILE A 301 23.27 11.22 19.02
CA ILE A 301 24.64 11.18 18.50
C ILE A 301 25.02 12.50 17.83
N ALA A 302 24.16 13.08 16.98
CA ALA A 302 24.44 14.36 16.36
C ALA A 302 24.66 15.46 17.41
N LEU A 303 23.81 15.50 18.45
CA LEU A 303 23.95 16.43 19.57
C LEU A 303 25.27 16.21 20.34
N SER A 304 25.66 14.95 20.58
CA SER A 304 26.90 14.61 21.28
C SER A 304 28.16 14.91 20.46
N LYS A 305 28.04 14.92 19.13
CA LYS A 305 29.09 15.37 18.19
C LYS A 305 29.16 16.89 18.02
N GLY A 306 28.28 17.64 18.69
CA GLY A 306 28.31 19.10 18.72
C GLY A 306 27.37 19.78 17.74
N ALA A 307 26.33 19.09 17.23
CA ALA A 307 25.35 19.71 16.37
C ALA A 307 24.66 20.91 17.04
N LYS A 308 24.55 22.04 16.33
CA LYS A 308 23.87 23.25 16.84
C LYS A 308 22.38 23.28 16.55
N ARG A 309 21.97 22.68 15.42
CA ARG A 309 20.57 22.48 15.06
C ARG A 309 20.41 21.13 14.36
N VAL A 310 19.39 20.37 14.75
CA VAL A 310 19.03 19.09 14.14
C VAL A 310 17.59 19.16 13.66
N ASP A 311 17.35 19.04 12.36
CA ASP A 311 16.04 18.72 11.82
C ASP A 311 15.89 17.18 11.81
N ALA A 312 15.01 16.65 12.66
CA ALA A 312 14.76 15.23 12.81
C ALA A 312 13.46 14.86 12.08
N VAL A 313 13.59 14.18 10.94
CA VAL A 313 12.46 13.76 10.10
C VAL A 313 12.12 12.30 10.39
N GLU A 314 10.88 12.06 10.80
CA GLU A 314 10.34 10.73 11.10
C GLU A 314 8.94 10.61 10.50
N ILE A 315 8.65 9.49 9.84
CA ILE A 315 7.35 9.30 9.20
C ILE A 315 6.27 8.81 10.19
N ASP A 316 6.67 8.02 11.19
CA ASP A 316 5.78 7.44 12.20
C ASP A 316 5.74 8.31 13.48
N PRO A 317 4.61 8.98 13.76
CA PRO A 317 4.48 9.84 14.94
C PRO A 317 4.67 9.06 16.25
N ARG A 318 4.38 7.75 16.29
CA ARG A 318 4.49 7.00 17.54
C ARG A 318 5.90 6.50 17.84
N LEU A 319 6.70 6.23 16.81
CA LEU A 319 8.13 5.96 17.03
C LEU A 319 8.83 7.17 17.64
N ARG A 320 8.51 8.36 17.10
CA ARG A 320 8.87 9.62 17.73
C ARG A 320 8.40 9.62 19.18
N GLU A 321 7.10 9.53 19.46
CA GLU A 321 6.56 9.63 20.84
C GLU A 321 7.27 8.71 21.84
N LEU A 322 7.51 7.45 21.46
CA LEU A 322 8.30 6.49 22.25
C LEU A 322 9.70 7.03 22.56
N GLY A 323 10.42 7.53 21.55
CA GLY A 323 11.73 8.17 21.74
C GLY A 323 11.68 9.38 22.67
N GLY A 324 10.54 10.07 22.78
CA GLY A 324 10.43 11.28 23.60
C GLY A 324 10.16 10.95 25.05
N ALA A 325 9.35 9.92 25.27
CA ALA A 325 8.97 9.44 26.58
C ALA A 325 10.05 8.56 27.22
N HIS A 326 10.84 7.82 26.41
CA HIS A 326 11.63 6.70 26.91
C HIS A 326 13.09 6.65 26.47
N HIS A 327 13.54 7.48 25.51
CA HIS A 327 14.95 7.48 25.14
C HIS A 327 15.81 7.99 26.31
N PRO A 328 16.87 7.26 26.73
CA PRO A 328 17.70 7.64 27.88
C PRO A 328 18.25 9.07 27.82
N ASP A 329 18.79 9.46 26.67
CA ASP A 329 19.37 10.82 26.47
C ASP A 329 18.32 11.92 26.24
N ARG A 330 17.03 11.56 26.12
CA ARG A 330 15.92 12.49 25.85
C ARG A 330 16.23 13.50 24.72
N PRO A 331 16.77 13.06 23.55
CA PRO A 331 17.30 13.97 22.53
C PRO A 331 16.25 14.95 21.99
N TYR A 332 14.99 14.53 21.94
CA TYR A 332 13.91 15.37 21.43
C TYR A 332 13.41 16.45 22.40
N ALA A 333 13.87 16.45 23.65
CA ALA A 333 13.63 17.55 24.59
C ALA A 333 14.68 18.67 24.46
N ASP A 334 15.75 18.44 23.69
CA ASP A 334 16.80 19.45 23.48
C ASP A 334 16.28 20.57 22.55
N PRO A 335 16.43 21.85 22.91
CA PRO A 335 15.93 22.98 22.12
C PRO A 335 16.60 23.11 20.74
N ARG A 336 17.73 22.43 20.52
CA ARG A 336 18.41 22.37 19.22
C ARG A 336 17.72 21.45 18.22
N VAL A 337 16.77 20.62 18.66
CA VAL A 337 16.09 19.63 17.82
C VAL A 337 14.72 20.13 17.39
N THR A 338 14.48 20.16 16.08
CA THR A 338 13.16 20.38 15.49
C THR A 338 12.69 19.08 14.86
N THR A 339 11.53 18.58 15.28
CA THR A 339 10.96 17.33 14.75
C THR A 339 9.96 17.61 13.64
N HIS A 340 10.04 16.85 12.54
CA HIS A 340 9.12 16.92 11.42
C HIS A 340 8.48 15.55 11.19
N ILE A 341 7.16 15.44 11.36
CA ILE A 341 6.43 14.20 11.07
C ILE A 341 6.00 14.19 9.61
N THR A 342 6.84 13.61 8.74
CA THR A 342 6.61 13.56 7.30
C THR A 342 7.52 12.53 6.62
N ASP A 343 7.27 12.27 5.34
CA ASP A 343 8.11 11.46 4.49
C ASP A 343 9.45 12.17 4.20
N GLY A 344 10.56 11.42 4.27
CA GLY A 344 11.91 11.98 4.10
C GLY A 344 12.21 12.52 2.71
N ARG A 345 11.71 11.86 1.65
CA ARG A 345 11.84 12.33 0.27
C ARG A 345 11.01 13.59 0.08
N ALA A 346 9.77 13.60 0.58
CA ALA A 346 8.91 14.78 0.52
C ALA A 346 9.50 15.97 1.29
N PHE A 347 10.12 15.76 2.45
CA PHE A 347 10.80 16.83 3.20
C PHE A 347 11.94 17.45 2.40
N LEU A 348 12.81 16.62 1.82
CA LEU A 348 13.92 17.08 0.99
C LEU A 348 13.44 17.88 -0.23
N GLU A 349 12.35 17.48 -0.86
CA GLU A 349 11.77 18.18 -2.02
C GLU A 349 11.09 19.53 -1.68
N GLN A 350 10.81 19.78 -0.40
CA GLN A 350 10.03 20.95 0.03
C GLN A 350 10.84 21.95 0.85
N THR A 351 11.92 21.50 1.50
CA THR A 351 12.76 22.37 2.33
C THR A 351 13.59 23.29 1.45
N ALA A 352 13.73 24.56 1.84
CA ALA A 352 14.72 25.47 1.24
C ALA A 352 16.02 25.53 2.05
N LYS A 353 16.09 24.81 3.18
CA LYS A 353 17.26 24.82 4.06
C LYS A 353 18.39 23.99 3.45
N ARG A 354 19.63 24.42 3.70
CA ARG A 354 20.83 23.65 3.39
C ARG A 354 21.51 23.18 4.67
N TYR A 355 22.15 22.03 4.61
CA TYR A 355 22.70 21.32 5.77
C TYR A 355 24.21 21.10 5.63
N ASP A 356 24.92 21.08 6.75
CA ASP A 356 26.33 20.66 6.80
C ASP A 356 26.44 19.13 6.74
N LEU A 357 25.47 18.41 7.31
CA LEU A 357 25.35 16.95 7.23
C LEU A 357 23.90 16.55 6.97
N ILE A 358 23.67 15.72 5.95
CA ILE A 358 22.41 15.00 5.74
C ILE A 358 22.67 13.52 6.01
N LEU A 359 21.96 12.95 6.98
CA LEU A 359 22.09 11.56 7.38
C LEU A 359 20.80 10.79 7.13
N PHE A 360 20.86 9.76 6.30
CA PHE A 360 19.80 8.76 6.19
C PHE A 360 20.11 7.63 7.17
N ALA A 361 19.47 7.73 8.34
CA ALA A 361 19.69 6.84 9.48
C ALA A 361 18.77 5.62 9.40
N LEU A 362 19.16 4.60 8.63
CA LEU A 362 18.35 3.39 8.44
C LEU A 362 16.86 3.66 8.08
N PRO A 363 16.51 4.65 7.23
CA PRO A 363 15.10 5.06 7.05
C PRO A 363 14.25 3.99 6.36
N ASP A 364 14.91 3.03 5.70
CA ASP A 364 14.29 1.87 5.07
C ASP A 364 14.81 0.61 5.76
N SER A 365 14.09 0.20 6.81
CA SER A 365 14.19 -1.18 7.24
C SER A 365 13.48 -2.00 6.18
N LEU A 366 14.25 -2.69 5.32
CA LEU A 366 13.86 -3.62 4.22
C LEU A 366 12.53 -4.39 4.37
N THR A 367 12.06 -4.55 5.58
CA THR A 367 10.90 -5.32 5.98
C THR A 367 9.63 -4.49 6.23
N LEU A 368 9.71 -3.15 6.19
CA LEU A 368 8.65 -2.23 6.63
C LEU A 368 8.45 -1.09 5.62
N VAL A 369 7.89 -1.44 4.47
CA VAL A 369 7.19 -0.47 3.62
C VAL A 369 5.73 -0.43 4.08
N SER A 370 5.11 0.75 4.02
CA SER A 370 3.71 0.94 4.42
C SER A 370 2.80 -0.07 3.71
N GLY A 371 1.83 -0.65 4.43
CA GLY A 371 0.87 -1.61 3.87
C GLY A 371 -0.07 -1.03 2.80
N ALA A 372 0.11 0.24 2.44
CA ALA A 372 -0.62 0.97 1.41
C ALA A 372 0.18 1.18 0.11
N SER A 373 1.44 0.72 0.03
CA SER A 373 2.21 0.70 -1.23
C SER A 373 1.70 -0.41 -2.16
N SER A 374 1.53 -0.06 -3.44
CA SER A 374 0.96 -0.90 -4.49
C SER A 374 1.96 -1.98 -4.93
N LEU A 375 3.24 -1.69 -5.15
CA LEU A 375 4.27 -2.73 -5.20
C LEU A 375 5.30 -2.46 -4.11
N ARG A 376 5.38 -3.35 -3.12
CA ARG A 376 6.23 -3.21 -1.92
C ARG A 376 7.75 -3.12 -2.15
N LEU A 377 8.20 -3.02 -3.40
CA LEU A 377 9.61 -2.88 -3.74
C LEU A 377 10.02 -1.43 -3.99
N GLU A 378 9.08 -0.48 -3.90
CA GLU A 378 9.36 0.94 -4.12
C GLU A 378 10.10 1.56 -2.92
N SER A 379 11.23 2.21 -3.20
CA SER A 379 11.92 3.07 -2.25
C SER A 379 12.45 4.32 -2.97
N TYR A 380 11.67 5.40 -2.92
CA TYR A 380 12.00 6.68 -3.55
C TYR A 380 13.11 7.46 -2.82
N LEU A 381 13.50 7.04 -1.62
CA LEU A 381 14.60 7.67 -0.87
C LEU A 381 15.98 7.32 -1.41
N PHE A 382 16.14 6.23 -2.15
CA PHE A 382 17.44 5.76 -2.66
C PHE A 382 17.56 5.83 -4.18
N THR A 383 16.68 6.60 -4.84
CA THR A 383 16.79 6.86 -6.26
C THR A 383 17.92 7.85 -6.53
N ARG A 384 18.42 7.86 -7.77
CA ARG A 384 19.39 8.85 -8.23
C ARG A 384 18.88 10.27 -7.99
N GLU A 385 17.61 10.52 -8.29
CA GLU A 385 16.95 11.81 -8.11
C GLU A 385 16.86 12.21 -6.61
N ALA A 386 16.78 11.25 -5.69
CA ALA A 386 16.87 11.49 -4.24
C ALA A 386 18.28 11.87 -3.78
N MET A 387 19.30 11.22 -4.32
CA MET A 387 20.69 11.58 -4.03
C MET A 387 21.05 12.95 -4.62
N GLU A 388 20.52 13.29 -5.80
CA GLU A 388 20.65 14.61 -6.43
C GLU A 388 20.02 15.70 -5.56
N ALA A 389 18.77 15.48 -5.11
CA ALA A 389 18.10 16.39 -4.18
C ALA A 389 18.89 16.53 -2.87
N ALA A 390 19.38 15.43 -2.28
CA ALA A 390 20.21 15.50 -1.07
C ALA A 390 21.45 16.36 -1.29
N ARG A 391 22.17 16.18 -2.41
CA ARG A 391 23.33 17.00 -2.77
C ARG A 391 22.99 18.48 -2.91
N GLU A 392 21.88 18.81 -3.56
CA GLU A 392 21.45 20.20 -3.74
C GLU A 392 21.14 20.90 -2.42
N HIS A 393 20.73 20.15 -1.40
CA HIS A 393 20.47 20.64 -0.04
C HIS A 393 21.70 20.61 0.87
N LEU A 394 22.90 20.33 0.36
CA LEU A 394 24.14 20.50 1.11
C LEU A 394 24.64 21.95 1.02
N LYS A 395 25.25 22.41 2.11
CA LYS A 395 26.07 23.62 2.14
C LYS A 395 27.41 23.37 1.45
N PRO A 396 28.14 24.44 1.05
CA PRO A 396 29.54 24.30 0.67
C PRO A 396 30.35 23.59 1.76
N GLY A 397 31.04 22.50 1.41
CA GLY A 397 31.79 21.68 2.37
C GLY A 397 30.95 20.69 3.18
N GLY A 398 29.63 20.62 2.97
CA GLY A 398 28.77 19.64 3.61
C GLY A 398 28.88 18.24 2.99
N ALA A 399 28.35 17.25 3.69
CA ALA A 399 28.35 15.85 3.26
C ALA A 399 26.99 15.17 3.44
N PHE A 400 26.70 14.23 2.57
CA PHE A 400 25.62 13.26 2.71
C PHE A 400 26.18 11.94 3.23
N SER A 401 25.44 11.26 4.10
CA SER A 401 25.78 9.92 4.54
C SER A 401 24.52 9.06 4.70
N MET A 402 24.67 7.76 4.45
CA MET A 402 23.66 6.75 4.75
C MET A 402 24.33 5.48 5.26
N TYR A 403 23.58 4.68 6.02
CA TYR A 403 24.04 3.35 6.41
C TYR A 403 22.86 2.40 6.61
N ASN A 404 23.11 1.12 6.35
CA ASN A 404 22.13 0.05 6.56
C ASN A 404 22.82 -1.31 6.67
N TYR A 405 22.03 -2.34 6.99
CA TYR A 405 22.38 -3.76 6.86
C TYR A 405 22.01 -4.24 5.46
N TYR A 406 22.88 -4.01 4.47
CA TYR A 406 22.57 -4.24 3.06
C TYR A 406 22.58 -5.72 2.66
N ARG A 407 23.16 -6.60 3.48
CA ARG A 407 23.26 -8.07 3.32
C ARG A 407 24.01 -8.58 2.08
N GLU A 408 23.99 -7.83 0.99
CA GLU A 408 24.56 -8.17 -0.30
C GLU A 408 25.54 -7.10 -0.78
N SER A 409 26.70 -7.52 -1.27
CA SER A 409 27.73 -6.59 -1.77
C SER A 409 27.28 -5.81 -3.00
N TRP A 410 26.52 -6.44 -3.92
CA TRP A 410 26.01 -5.77 -5.11
C TRP A 410 25.06 -4.62 -4.76
N LEU A 411 24.37 -4.69 -3.61
CA LEU A 411 23.46 -3.63 -3.17
C LEU A 411 24.25 -2.43 -2.63
N VAL A 412 25.32 -2.68 -1.87
CA VAL A 412 26.26 -1.64 -1.44
C VAL A 412 26.85 -0.93 -2.65
N ASP A 413 27.36 -1.69 -3.62
CA ASP A 413 27.94 -1.13 -4.84
C ASP A 413 26.91 -0.36 -5.68
N ARG A 414 25.65 -0.84 -5.73
CA ARG A 414 24.57 -0.13 -6.43
C ARG A 414 24.30 1.21 -5.78
N LEU A 415 24.18 1.28 -4.46
CA LEU A 415 23.96 2.52 -3.73
C LEU A 415 25.14 3.48 -3.84
N ALA A 416 26.36 2.96 -3.75
CA ALA A 416 27.58 3.75 -3.97
C ALA A 416 27.64 4.31 -5.40
N SER A 417 27.22 3.52 -6.41
CA SER A 417 27.09 3.97 -7.80
C SER A 417 26.01 5.03 -7.97
N THR A 418 24.88 4.91 -7.28
CA THR A 418 23.81 5.92 -7.27
C THR A 418 24.33 7.25 -6.70
N VAL A 419 25.04 7.19 -5.56
CA VAL A 419 25.67 8.37 -4.96
C VAL A 419 26.73 8.96 -5.89
N GLN A 420 27.60 8.12 -6.48
CA GLN A 420 28.60 8.58 -7.44
C GLN A 420 27.95 9.31 -8.63
N ALA A 421 26.86 8.76 -9.18
CA ALA A 421 26.14 9.37 -10.30
C ALA A 421 25.57 10.75 -9.93
N ALA A 422 25.03 10.90 -8.72
CA ALA A 422 24.46 12.17 -8.24
C ALA A 422 25.52 13.21 -7.84
N PHE A 423 26.64 12.78 -7.26
CA PHE A 423 27.70 13.65 -6.75
C PHE A 423 28.81 13.96 -7.76
N GLY A 424 28.95 13.13 -8.80
CA GLY A 424 29.95 13.29 -9.85
C GLY A 424 31.36 12.81 -9.48
N HIS A 425 31.53 12.20 -8.31
CA HIS A 425 32.79 11.59 -7.86
C HIS A 425 32.55 10.38 -6.96
N LYS A 426 33.59 9.59 -6.68
CA LYS A 426 33.46 8.40 -5.83
C LYS A 426 33.09 8.77 -4.39
N PRO A 427 32.12 8.06 -3.76
CA PRO A 427 31.85 8.18 -2.33
C PRO A 427 32.89 7.40 -1.50
N CYS A 428 32.94 7.68 -0.21
CA CYS A 428 33.53 6.78 0.78
C CYS A 428 32.57 5.61 1.03
N VAL A 429 33.07 4.38 0.99
CA VAL A 429 32.30 3.17 1.30
C VAL A 429 33.04 2.39 2.38
N ASP A 430 32.44 2.33 3.57
CA ASP A 430 32.99 1.65 4.74
C ASP A 430 32.14 0.41 5.05
N VAL A 431 32.63 -0.79 4.75
CA VAL A 431 31.98 -2.05 5.12
C VAL A 431 32.41 -2.43 6.55
N VAL A 432 31.49 -2.27 7.50
CA VAL A 432 31.74 -2.46 8.94
C VAL A 432 31.63 -3.93 9.36
N SER A 433 30.74 -4.68 8.70
CA SER A 433 30.60 -6.13 8.92
C SER A 433 30.35 -6.83 7.59
N THR A 434 31.21 -7.82 7.27
CA THR A 434 31.08 -8.63 6.07
C THR A 434 29.97 -9.68 6.18
N ALA A 435 29.65 -10.14 7.39
CA ALA A 435 28.57 -11.10 7.64
C ALA A 435 27.19 -10.51 7.34
N GLY A 436 26.96 -9.24 7.69
CA GLY A 436 25.70 -8.53 7.42
C GLY A 436 25.72 -7.61 6.20
N GLN A 437 26.86 -7.52 5.50
CA GLN A 437 27.20 -6.44 4.56
C GLN A 437 26.72 -5.08 5.07
N GLN A 438 27.03 -4.81 6.32
CA GLN A 438 26.69 -3.56 6.94
C GLN A 438 27.66 -2.51 6.44
N ALA A 439 27.16 -1.45 5.81
CA ALA A 439 28.00 -0.44 5.20
C ALA A 439 27.54 0.98 5.51
N VAL A 440 28.49 1.90 5.48
CA VAL A 440 28.27 3.35 5.49
C VAL A 440 28.75 3.90 4.16
N ILE A 441 27.91 4.70 3.52
CA ILE A 441 28.21 5.38 2.26
C ILE A 441 28.13 6.88 2.52
N THR A 442 29.25 7.59 2.33
CA THR A 442 29.35 9.02 2.56
C THR A 442 29.87 9.72 1.31
N ALA A 443 29.26 10.82 0.91
CA ALA A 443 29.75 11.69 -0.15
C ALA A 443 29.74 13.15 0.29
N GLY A 444 30.90 13.81 0.24
CA GLY A 444 30.98 15.26 0.36
C GLY A 444 30.41 15.93 -0.90
N VAL A 445 29.95 17.18 -0.82
CA VAL A 445 29.53 17.95 -2.01
C VAL A 445 30.64 18.07 -3.07
N THR A 446 31.89 17.93 -2.63
CA THR A 446 33.10 17.77 -3.45
C THR A 446 34.00 16.71 -2.82
N GLU A 447 34.97 16.17 -3.57
CA GLU A 447 35.96 15.23 -3.05
C GLU A 447 36.75 15.76 -1.83
N ARG A 448 36.94 17.09 -1.74
CA ARG A 448 37.63 17.72 -0.58
C ARG A 448 36.75 17.82 0.67
N ALA A 449 35.43 17.69 0.51
CA ALA A 449 34.48 17.73 1.61
C ALA A 449 34.28 16.33 2.26
N GLN A 450 35.04 15.33 1.82
CA GLN A 450 35.05 13.99 2.39
C GLN A 450 36.49 13.51 2.70
N SER A 451 36.62 12.59 3.65
CA SER A 451 37.89 11.95 4.02
C SER A 451 37.67 10.45 4.17
N CYS A 452 37.90 9.69 3.10
CA CYS A 452 37.64 8.25 3.08
C CYS A 452 38.72 7.46 3.83
N GLY A 453 38.32 6.41 4.55
CA GLY A 453 39.27 5.49 5.18
C GLY A 453 40.02 4.63 4.18
N ALA A 454 39.30 4.16 3.15
CA ALA A 454 39.84 3.49 1.98
C ALA A 454 39.10 3.99 0.72
N GLU A 455 39.77 3.95 -0.42
CA GLU A 455 39.13 4.24 -1.69
C GLU A 455 38.21 3.08 -2.09
N TRP A 456 36.96 3.39 -2.43
CA TRP A 456 36.06 2.39 -3.00
C TRP A 456 36.53 1.99 -4.41
N ALA A 457 36.70 0.68 -4.62
CA ALA A 457 37.18 0.12 -5.88
C ALA A 457 36.26 0.41 -7.07
N GLY A 458 34.99 0.73 -6.80
CA GLY A 458 33.97 0.96 -7.81
C GLY A 458 33.08 -0.27 -8.00
N ALA A 459 32.00 -0.08 -8.76
CA ALA A 459 31.03 -1.12 -9.06
C ALA A 459 31.66 -2.26 -9.87
N THR A 460 31.30 -3.50 -9.53
CA THR A 460 31.67 -4.67 -10.34
C THR A 460 30.81 -4.79 -11.59
N ALA A 461 31.21 -5.62 -12.56
CA ALA A 461 30.39 -5.93 -13.73
C ALA A 461 29.04 -6.60 -13.38
N ALA A 462 28.91 -7.17 -12.18
CA ALA A 462 27.69 -7.79 -11.68
C ALA A 462 26.76 -6.81 -10.93
N THR A 463 27.20 -5.55 -10.74
CA THR A 463 26.44 -4.53 -10.03
C THR A 463 25.34 -3.96 -10.94
N PRO A 464 24.07 -4.00 -10.52
CA PRO A 464 22.97 -3.40 -11.27
C PRO A 464 23.12 -1.88 -11.41
N PRO A 465 22.54 -1.27 -12.46
CA PRO A 465 22.55 0.17 -12.60
C PRO A 465 21.78 0.86 -11.45
N PRO A 466 22.09 2.14 -11.15
CA PRO A 466 21.34 2.96 -10.20
C PRO A 466 19.82 2.89 -10.45
N SER A 467 19.05 2.90 -9.36
CA SER A 467 17.59 3.00 -9.41
C SER A 467 17.15 4.44 -9.61
N GLY A 468 16.08 4.68 -10.36
CA GLY A 468 15.50 6.01 -10.59
C GLY A 468 14.03 6.04 -10.21
N ASP A 469 13.42 7.22 -10.21
CA ASP A 469 12.01 7.41 -9.79
C ASP A 469 10.98 6.62 -10.62
N ASP A 470 11.21 6.34 -11.90
CA ASP A 470 10.32 5.46 -12.70
C ASP A 470 10.41 3.98 -12.28
N ARG A 471 11.54 3.60 -11.69
CA ARG A 471 11.86 2.22 -11.26
C ARG A 471 12.56 2.23 -9.91
N PRO A 472 11.84 2.57 -8.82
CA PRO A 472 12.40 2.72 -7.49
C PRO A 472 12.65 1.37 -6.79
N PHE A 473 13.00 0.32 -7.55
CA PHE A 473 13.16 -1.06 -7.06
C PHE A 473 14.58 -1.34 -6.61
N LEU A 474 14.99 -0.72 -5.50
CA LEU A 474 16.36 -0.81 -4.96
C LEU A 474 16.86 -2.26 -4.81
N TYR A 475 16.00 -3.14 -4.28
CA TYR A 475 16.34 -4.53 -3.96
C TYR A 475 16.22 -5.50 -5.14
N LEU A 476 15.80 -5.03 -6.31
CA LEU A 476 15.67 -5.86 -7.50
C LEU A 476 16.98 -5.84 -8.29
N LYS A 477 17.74 -6.94 -8.23
CA LYS A 477 19.04 -7.06 -8.93
C LYS A 477 18.88 -6.97 -10.45
N ASP A 478 18.07 -7.86 -11.01
CA ASP A 478 17.85 -7.96 -12.46
C ASP A 478 16.44 -7.51 -12.83
N ARG A 479 16.29 -6.92 -14.02
CA ARG A 479 15.02 -6.43 -14.57
C ARG A 479 14.08 -7.58 -14.95
N THR A 480 13.66 -8.35 -13.98
CA THR A 480 12.87 -9.57 -14.12
C THR A 480 11.78 -9.61 -13.06
N ILE A 481 10.75 -10.44 -13.25
CA ILE A 481 9.81 -10.78 -12.18
C ILE A 481 10.39 -12.00 -11.46
N PRO A 482 10.76 -11.91 -10.17
CA PRO A 482 11.34 -13.04 -9.45
C PRO A 482 10.44 -14.29 -9.56
N GLN A 483 11.05 -15.47 -9.71
CA GLN A 483 10.34 -16.72 -9.98
C GLN A 483 9.25 -17.01 -8.92
N ILE A 484 9.49 -16.66 -7.66
CA ILE A 484 8.50 -16.81 -6.59
C ILE A 484 7.23 -16.02 -6.88
N TYR A 485 7.31 -14.79 -7.39
CA TYR A 485 6.14 -14.01 -7.78
C TYR A 485 5.45 -14.64 -8.99
N VAL A 486 6.19 -15.09 -10.00
CA VAL A 486 5.60 -15.74 -11.19
C VAL A 486 4.78 -16.96 -10.81
N VAL A 487 5.36 -17.89 -10.04
CA VAL A 487 4.67 -19.11 -9.59
C VAL A 487 3.45 -18.76 -8.76
N THR A 488 3.59 -17.79 -7.86
CA THR A 488 2.55 -17.39 -6.93
C THR A 488 1.38 -16.68 -7.65
N LEU A 489 1.66 -15.77 -8.59
CA LEU A 489 0.64 -15.10 -9.41
C LEU A 489 -0.07 -16.11 -10.33
N LEU A 490 0.66 -17.06 -10.91
CA LEU A 490 0.06 -18.13 -11.71
C LEU A 490 -0.90 -18.99 -10.87
N LEU A 491 -0.50 -19.35 -9.65
CA LEU A 491 -1.36 -20.09 -8.73
C LEU A 491 -2.61 -19.29 -8.36
N ILE A 492 -2.48 -17.99 -8.07
CA ILE A 492 -3.64 -17.10 -7.86
C ILE A 492 -4.58 -17.17 -9.05
N LEU A 493 -4.07 -16.97 -10.27
CA LEU A 493 -4.90 -16.97 -11.47
C LEU A 493 -5.61 -18.32 -11.67
N ILE A 494 -4.94 -19.44 -11.44
CA ILE A 494 -5.54 -20.79 -11.51
C ILE A 494 -6.63 -20.95 -10.45
N VAL A 495 -6.35 -20.63 -9.19
CA VAL A 495 -7.32 -20.73 -8.09
C VAL A 495 -8.52 -19.83 -8.35
N SER A 496 -8.30 -18.60 -8.82
CA SER A 496 -9.36 -17.66 -9.20
C SER A 496 -10.23 -18.21 -10.32
N LEU A 497 -9.64 -18.77 -11.38
CA LEU A 497 -10.39 -19.41 -12.46
C LEU A 497 -11.25 -20.55 -11.92
N LEU A 498 -10.69 -21.44 -11.10
CA LEU A 498 -11.43 -22.56 -10.50
C LEU A 498 -12.55 -22.07 -9.57
N ALA A 499 -12.27 -21.08 -8.72
CA ALA A 499 -13.26 -20.49 -7.81
C ALA A 499 -14.43 -19.86 -8.58
N VAL A 500 -14.14 -19.11 -9.65
CA VAL A 500 -15.18 -18.56 -10.55
C VAL A 500 -15.97 -19.70 -11.18
N ARG A 501 -15.33 -20.80 -11.62
CA ARG A 501 -16.06 -21.93 -12.20
C ARG A 501 -16.98 -22.64 -11.21
N VAL A 502 -16.58 -22.72 -9.94
CA VAL A 502 -17.32 -23.36 -8.85
C VAL A 502 -18.49 -22.48 -8.38
N VAL A 503 -18.25 -21.18 -8.17
CA VAL A 503 -19.26 -20.24 -7.64
C VAL A 503 -20.13 -19.66 -8.75
N ALA A 504 -19.50 -19.20 -9.84
CA ALA A 504 -20.15 -18.48 -10.94
C ALA A 504 -20.64 -19.37 -12.09
N GLY A 505 -20.33 -20.68 -12.07
CA GLY A 505 -20.70 -21.62 -13.13
C GLY A 505 -19.91 -21.43 -14.44
N PRO A 506 -20.47 -21.79 -15.62
CA PRO A 506 -19.75 -21.71 -16.88
C PRO A 506 -19.40 -20.26 -17.30
N TYR A 507 -18.16 -20.02 -17.76
CA TYR A 507 -17.67 -18.70 -18.21
C TYR A 507 -18.43 -18.09 -19.40
N ARG A 508 -19.28 -18.87 -20.09
CA ARG A 508 -20.08 -18.38 -21.23
C ARG A 508 -20.96 -17.18 -20.87
N ARG A 509 -21.42 -17.09 -19.61
CA ARG A 509 -22.23 -15.94 -19.12
C ARG A 509 -21.45 -14.63 -19.04
N MET A 510 -20.13 -14.70 -18.88
CA MET A 510 -19.27 -13.52 -18.76
C MET A 510 -18.73 -13.03 -20.11
N ARG A 511 -18.73 -13.88 -21.15
CA ARG A 511 -18.25 -13.53 -22.50
C ARG A 511 -18.83 -12.21 -23.06
N PRO A 512 -20.13 -11.88 -22.88
CA PRO A 512 -20.69 -10.60 -23.37
C PRO A 512 -20.14 -9.34 -22.67
N TYR A 513 -19.38 -9.53 -21.58
CA TYR A 513 -18.81 -8.47 -20.75
C TYR A 513 -17.28 -8.47 -20.78
N ALA A 514 -16.67 -9.06 -21.82
CA ALA A 514 -15.21 -9.09 -21.97
C ALA A 514 -14.60 -7.68 -22.11
N ASP A 515 -15.35 -6.74 -22.66
CA ASP A 515 -15.00 -5.32 -22.69
C ASP A 515 -14.93 -4.71 -21.29
N LEU A 516 -15.92 -4.97 -20.43
CA LEU A 516 -15.92 -4.55 -19.03
C LEU A 516 -14.81 -5.24 -18.22
N PHE A 517 -14.50 -6.51 -18.50
CA PHE A 517 -13.36 -7.19 -17.90
C PHE A 517 -12.05 -6.45 -18.23
N LEU A 518 -11.79 -6.13 -19.50
CA LEU A 518 -10.59 -5.39 -19.89
C LEU A 518 -10.55 -3.96 -19.32
N LEU A 519 -11.70 -3.30 -19.20
CA LEU A 519 -11.80 -2.00 -18.50
C LEU A 519 -11.32 -2.11 -17.05
N GLY A 520 -11.73 -3.17 -16.34
CA GLY A 520 -11.25 -3.45 -14.99
C GLY A 520 -9.75 -3.70 -14.92
N VAL A 521 -9.19 -4.50 -15.84
CA VAL A 521 -7.74 -4.76 -15.93
C VAL A 521 -6.98 -3.44 -16.10
N ALA A 522 -7.40 -2.61 -17.06
CA ALA A 522 -6.74 -1.36 -17.40
C ALA A 522 -6.89 -0.31 -16.28
N PHE A 523 -8.06 -0.25 -15.64
CA PHE A 523 -8.33 0.67 -14.54
C PHE A 523 -7.40 0.43 -13.37
N LEU A 524 -7.17 -0.82 -12.97
CA LEU A 524 -6.29 -1.08 -11.84
C LEU A 524 -4.83 -0.69 -12.13
N LEU A 525 -4.34 -0.88 -13.36
CA LEU A 525 -3.00 -0.39 -13.74
C LEU A 525 -2.89 1.15 -13.68
N LEU A 526 -3.94 1.84 -14.11
CA LEU A 526 -4.03 3.29 -14.04
C LEU A 526 -4.10 3.81 -12.60
N GLU A 527 -4.86 3.11 -11.74
CA GLU A 527 -4.93 3.36 -10.32
C GLU A 527 -3.56 3.20 -9.67
N THR A 528 -2.85 2.09 -9.93
CA THR A 528 -1.48 1.87 -9.44
C THR A 528 -0.57 3.05 -9.80
N LYS A 529 -0.48 3.46 -11.08
CA LYS A 529 0.40 4.58 -11.46
C LYS A 529 -0.02 5.85 -10.70
N SER A 530 -1.32 6.12 -10.61
CA SER A 530 -1.79 7.31 -9.91
C SER A 530 -1.33 7.30 -8.45
N VAL A 531 -1.55 6.20 -7.72
CA VAL A 531 -1.13 6.06 -6.32
C VAL A 531 0.38 6.24 -6.17
N THR A 532 1.19 5.60 -6.99
CA THR A 532 2.66 5.69 -6.89
C THR A 532 3.19 7.07 -7.26
N GLY A 533 2.60 7.72 -8.26
CA GLY A 533 2.92 9.11 -8.63
C GLY A 533 2.61 10.10 -7.52
N PHE A 534 1.44 10.00 -6.87
CA PHE A 534 1.11 10.87 -5.73
C PHE A 534 2.02 10.60 -4.51
N ALA A 535 2.38 9.34 -4.27
CA ALA A 535 3.33 8.99 -3.22
C ALA A 535 4.71 9.64 -3.44
N LEU A 536 5.19 9.73 -4.68
CA LEU A 536 6.40 10.47 -5.02
C LEU A 536 6.23 11.99 -4.83
N LEU A 537 5.11 12.57 -5.27
CA LEU A 537 4.91 14.02 -5.29
C LEU A 537 4.63 14.64 -3.91
N PHE A 538 3.99 13.89 -3.02
CA PHE A 538 3.52 14.38 -1.71
C PHE A 538 4.01 13.53 -0.53
N GLY A 539 4.74 12.44 -0.78
CA GLY A 539 5.25 11.53 0.24
C GLY A 539 4.36 10.31 0.47
N THR A 540 4.96 9.24 0.99
CA THR A 540 4.29 7.95 1.24
C THR A 540 3.49 7.91 2.55
N THR A 541 2.99 9.06 3.01
CA THR A 541 2.27 9.14 4.29
C THR A 541 0.89 8.48 4.19
N TRP A 542 0.41 7.94 5.31
CA TRP A 542 -0.92 7.31 5.37
C TRP A 542 -2.04 8.28 4.98
N VAL A 543 -1.90 9.58 5.30
CA VAL A 543 -2.85 10.63 4.93
C VAL A 543 -2.88 10.81 3.42
N VAL A 544 -1.71 10.95 2.78
CA VAL A 544 -1.62 11.12 1.32
C VAL A 544 -2.26 9.94 0.63
N ASN A 545 -1.93 8.71 1.01
CA ASN A 545 -2.52 7.51 0.42
C ASN A 545 -4.06 7.50 0.58
N ALA A 546 -4.57 7.82 1.78
CA ALA A 546 -6.01 7.89 2.02
C ALA A 546 -6.71 8.96 1.15
N ILE A 547 -6.09 10.14 0.99
CA ILE A 547 -6.60 11.21 0.12
C ILE A 547 -6.60 10.76 -1.34
N VAL A 548 -5.57 10.05 -1.80
CA VAL A 548 -5.50 9.56 -3.18
C VAL A 548 -6.60 8.55 -3.45
N PHE A 549 -6.77 7.53 -2.60
CA PHE A 549 -7.85 6.56 -2.74
C PHE A 549 -9.24 7.22 -2.69
N ALA A 550 -9.44 8.17 -1.76
CA ALA A 550 -10.67 8.95 -1.71
C ALA A 550 -10.86 9.78 -2.99
N GLY A 551 -9.79 10.37 -3.52
CA GLY A 551 -9.78 11.15 -4.76
C GLY A 551 -10.16 10.31 -5.99
N VAL A 552 -9.62 9.09 -6.12
CA VAL A 552 -10.01 8.13 -7.16
C VAL A 552 -11.51 7.85 -7.07
N LEU A 553 -12.02 7.51 -5.88
CA LEU A 553 -13.44 7.21 -5.69
C LEU A 553 -14.34 8.43 -5.93
N VAL A 554 -13.92 9.63 -5.54
CA VAL A 554 -14.64 10.88 -5.84
C VAL A 554 -14.66 11.13 -7.35
N ALA A 555 -13.56 10.90 -8.07
CA ALA A 555 -13.51 11.02 -9.52
C ALA A 555 -14.45 10.01 -10.21
N VAL A 556 -14.49 8.77 -9.72
CA VAL A 556 -15.42 7.74 -10.17
C VAL A 556 -16.87 8.16 -9.91
N LEU A 557 -17.19 8.62 -8.69
CA LEU A 557 -18.52 9.11 -8.32
C LEU A 557 -18.95 10.31 -9.17
N ALA A 558 -18.03 11.24 -9.44
CA ALA A 558 -18.27 12.38 -10.31
C ALA A 558 -18.58 11.91 -11.75
N ALA A 559 -17.84 10.93 -12.27
CA ALA A 559 -18.09 10.37 -13.61
C ALA A 559 -19.49 9.73 -13.71
N VAL A 560 -19.90 9.00 -12.66
CA VAL A 560 -21.25 8.41 -12.57
C VAL A 560 -22.33 9.50 -12.51
N GLU A 561 -22.14 10.52 -11.68
CA GLU A 561 -23.12 11.60 -11.52
C GLU A 561 -23.25 12.43 -12.80
N VAL A 562 -22.14 12.71 -13.48
CA VAL A 562 -22.13 13.41 -14.77
C VAL A 562 -22.86 12.59 -15.82
N THR A 563 -22.58 11.29 -15.91
CA THR A 563 -23.25 10.39 -16.87
C THR A 563 -24.75 10.28 -16.61
N ARG A 564 -25.18 10.41 -15.35
CA ARG A 564 -26.61 10.36 -14.98
C ARG A 564 -27.34 11.68 -15.22
N ARG A 565 -26.71 12.83 -14.95
CA ARG A 565 -27.35 14.15 -15.06
C ARG A 565 -27.26 14.78 -16.44
N PHE A 566 -26.18 14.50 -17.17
CA PHE A 566 -25.86 15.16 -18.42
C PHE A 566 -25.71 14.15 -19.56
N ARG A 567 -25.97 14.61 -20.79
CA ARG A 567 -25.65 13.82 -21.98
C ARG A 567 -24.15 13.87 -22.21
N THR A 568 -23.47 12.77 -21.92
CA THR A 568 -22.04 12.62 -22.17
C THR A 568 -21.77 12.32 -23.65
N PRO A 569 -20.56 12.65 -24.16
CA PRO A 569 -20.18 12.34 -25.54
C PRO A 569 -20.31 10.85 -25.89
N SER A 570 -20.29 10.54 -27.19
CA SER A 570 -20.31 9.16 -27.70
C SER A 570 -19.17 8.32 -27.12
N LEU A 571 -19.35 7.00 -27.04
CA LEU A 571 -18.32 6.12 -26.50
C LEU A 571 -16.95 6.28 -27.21
N PRO A 572 -16.87 6.33 -28.56
CA PRO A 572 -15.60 6.57 -29.26
C PRO A 572 -14.92 7.88 -28.87
N ALA A 573 -15.68 8.96 -28.69
CA ALA A 573 -15.13 10.25 -28.26
C ALA A 573 -14.54 10.16 -26.85
N MET A 574 -15.22 9.47 -25.92
CA MET A 574 -14.71 9.27 -24.56
C MET A 574 -13.47 8.38 -24.50
N TYR A 575 -13.37 7.36 -25.36
CA TYR A 575 -12.12 6.61 -25.53
C TYR A 575 -10.99 7.50 -26.09
N GLY A 576 -11.31 8.44 -26.99
CA GLY A 576 -10.35 9.45 -27.45
C GLY A 576 -9.84 10.34 -26.31
N VAL A 577 -10.74 10.84 -25.45
CA VAL A 577 -10.37 11.63 -24.26
C VAL A 577 -9.52 10.80 -23.29
N LEU A 578 -9.87 9.53 -23.07
CA LEU A 578 -9.11 8.62 -22.22
C LEU A 578 -7.68 8.42 -22.74
N LEU A 579 -7.51 8.09 -24.03
CA LEU A 579 -6.19 7.88 -24.62
C LEU A 579 -5.37 9.17 -24.65
N ALA A 580 -6.00 10.32 -24.89
CA ALA A 580 -5.34 11.62 -24.80
C ALA A 580 -4.90 11.92 -23.36
N GLY A 581 -5.72 11.58 -22.36
CA GLY A 581 -5.37 11.70 -20.94
C GLY A 581 -4.20 10.79 -20.55
N LEU A 582 -4.16 9.55 -21.05
CA LEU A 582 -3.03 8.64 -20.84
C LEU A 582 -1.76 9.15 -21.52
N ALA A 583 -1.86 9.69 -22.73
CA ALA A 583 -0.74 10.31 -23.43
C ALA A 583 -0.21 11.53 -22.67
N LEU A 584 -1.10 12.38 -22.14
CA LEU A 584 -0.73 13.51 -21.30
C LEU A 584 0.01 13.04 -20.03
N ALA A 585 -0.52 12.03 -19.34
CA ALA A 585 0.11 11.45 -18.15
C ALA A 585 1.47 10.80 -18.45
N TRP A 586 1.66 10.27 -19.65
CA TRP A 586 2.93 9.71 -20.09
C TRP A 586 3.97 10.79 -20.48
N LEU A 587 3.51 11.91 -21.04
CA LEU A 587 4.36 13.00 -21.51
C LEU A 587 4.83 13.96 -20.42
N VAL A 588 4.07 14.10 -19.32
CA VAL A 588 4.40 14.98 -18.20
C VAL A 588 5.31 14.24 -17.22
N PRO A 589 6.61 14.60 -17.10
CA PRO A 589 7.53 13.93 -16.19
C PRO A 589 7.26 14.31 -14.73
N ASP A 590 7.40 13.35 -13.81
CA ASP A 590 7.21 13.60 -12.38
C ASP A 590 8.21 14.65 -11.84
N SER A 591 9.43 14.73 -12.39
CA SER A 591 10.43 15.75 -12.04
C SER A 591 9.99 17.19 -12.37
N TRP A 592 9.22 17.37 -13.44
CA TRP A 592 8.66 18.68 -13.78
C TRP A 592 7.58 19.10 -12.77
N LEU A 593 6.75 18.16 -12.33
CA LEU A 593 5.76 18.40 -11.28
C LEU A 593 6.42 18.72 -9.93
N LEU A 594 7.52 18.06 -9.59
CA LEU A 594 8.32 18.38 -8.40
C LEU A 594 8.90 19.81 -8.46
N GLY A 595 9.19 20.36 -9.64
CA GLY A 595 9.60 21.76 -9.78
C GLY A 595 8.50 22.80 -9.45
N LEU A 596 7.23 22.40 -9.36
CA LEU A 596 6.11 23.32 -9.11
C LEU A 596 5.92 23.58 -7.60
N PRO A 597 5.47 24.80 -7.21
CA PRO A 597 5.02 25.09 -5.85
C PRO A 597 3.88 24.14 -5.43
N VAL A 598 3.82 23.74 -4.17
CA VAL A 598 2.90 22.70 -3.65
C VAL A 598 1.43 22.88 -4.10
N PRO A 599 0.81 24.09 -4.05
CA PRO A 599 -0.57 24.25 -4.51
C PRO A 599 -0.74 24.01 -6.02
N ALA A 600 0.20 24.49 -6.83
CA ALA A 600 0.18 24.29 -8.28
C ALA A 600 0.46 22.82 -8.64
N ARG A 601 1.45 22.21 -7.97
CA ARG A 601 1.76 20.78 -8.08
C ARG A 601 0.52 19.93 -7.81
N ALA A 602 -0.22 20.21 -6.73
CA ALA A 602 -1.45 19.51 -6.37
C ALA A 602 -2.50 19.60 -7.47
N VAL A 603 -2.81 20.81 -7.95
CA VAL A 603 -3.83 20.99 -9.00
C VAL A 603 -3.45 20.27 -10.28
N VAL A 604 -2.22 20.43 -10.76
CA VAL A 604 -1.78 19.82 -12.02
C VAL A 604 -1.70 18.30 -11.89
N ALA A 605 -1.17 17.76 -10.80
CA ALA A 605 -1.10 16.31 -10.56
C ALA A 605 -2.50 15.67 -10.50
N VAL A 606 -3.45 16.31 -9.81
CA VAL A 606 -4.87 15.89 -9.76
C VAL A 606 -5.48 15.87 -11.15
N VAL A 607 -5.29 16.90 -11.96
CA VAL A 607 -5.83 16.94 -13.31
C VAL A 607 -5.21 15.85 -14.20
N VAL A 608 -3.88 15.73 -14.21
CA VAL A 608 -3.16 14.78 -15.07
C VAL A 608 -3.49 13.33 -14.69
N ALA A 609 -3.52 13.01 -13.40
CA ALA A 609 -3.81 11.65 -12.93
C ALA A 609 -5.29 11.29 -13.03
N PHE A 610 -6.19 12.20 -12.63
CA PHE A 610 -7.62 11.86 -12.55
C PHE A 610 -8.40 12.09 -13.85
N LEU A 611 -7.87 12.82 -14.83
CA LEU A 611 -8.52 12.94 -16.15
C LEU A 611 -8.74 11.58 -16.84
N PRO A 612 -7.73 10.70 -17.03
CA PRO A 612 -7.96 9.39 -17.61
C PRO A 612 -8.84 8.51 -16.71
N ILE A 613 -8.73 8.61 -15.38
CA ILE A 613 -9.60 7.89 -14.43
C ILE A 613 -11.06 8.29 -14.64
N PHE A 614 -11.34 9.59 -14.69
CA PHE A 614 -12.69 10.12 -14.92
C PHE A 614 -13.23 9.67 -16.28
N ALA A 615 -12.45 9.80 -17.35
CA ALA A 615 -12.85 9.38 -18.69
C ALA A 615 -13.15 7.88 -18.78
N ALA A 616 -12.30 7.03 -18.18
CA ALA A 616 -12.52 5.59 -18.10
C ALA A 616 -13.82 5.24 -17.35
N ASN A 617 -14.12 5.98 -16.28
CA ASN A 617 -15.33 5.75 -15.49
C ASN A 617 -16.61 6.25 -16.16
N VAL A 618 -16.54 7.29 -17.00
CA VAL A 618 -17.68 7.66 -17.89
C VAL A 618 -17.94 6.56 -18.92
N VAL A 619 -16.88 6.02 -19.53
CA VAL A 619 -16.98 4.88 -20.47
C VAL A 619 -17.62 3.67 -19.78
N PHE A 620 -17.12 3.32 -18.59
CA PHE A 620 -17.67 2.24 -17.77
C PHE A 620 -19.14 2.51 -17.42
N ALA A 621 -19.49 3.69 -16.90
CA ALA A 621 -20.85 4.02 -16.47
C ALA A 621 -21.86 3.92 -17.63
N LYS A 622 -21.53 4.45 -18.82
CA LYS A 622 -22.38 4.29 -20.02
C LYS A 622 -22.58 2.81 -20.35
N ARG A 623 -21.48 2.06 -20.45
CA ARG A 623 -21.54 0.64 -20.82
C ARG A 623 -22.25 -0.23 -19.79
N PHE A 624 -22.10 0.11 -18.51
CA PHE A 624 -22.73 -0.55 -17.38
C PHE A 624 -24.23 -0.27 -17.34
N ALA A 625 -24.64 0.98 -17.60
CA ALA A 625 -26.05 1.36 -17.71
C ALA A 625 -26.78 0.56 -18.80
N ASP A 626 -26.11 0.19 -19.88
CA ASP A 626 -26.67 -0.59 -21.00
C ASP A 626 -26.57 -2.12 -20.81
N SER A 627 -25.97 -2.60 -19.71
CA SER A 627 -25.76 -4.04 -19.49
C SER A 627 -27.06 -4.78 -19.15
N ALA A 628 -27.30 -5.97 -19.71
CA ALA A 628 -28.52 -6.74 -19.41
C ALA A 628 -28.54 -7.27 -17.96
N ASP A 629 -27.38 -7.69 -17.45
CA ASP A 629 -27.17 -8.21 -16.10
C ASP A 629 -26.08 -7.39 -15.41
N GLY A 630 -26.50 -6.46 -14.56
CA GLY A 630 -25.59 -5.56 -13.84
C GLY A 630 -24.69 -6.30 -12.85
N THR A 631 -25.17 -7.37 -12.24
CA THR A 631 -24.40 -8.11 -11.24
C THR A 631 -23.26 -8.91 -11.91
N THR A 632 -23.55 -9.59 -13.02
CA THR A 632 -22.51 -10.30 -13.79
C THR A 632 -21.54 -9.32 -14.47
N ALA A 633 -22.04 -8.20 -14.99
CA ALA A 633 -21.22 -7.15 -15.60
C ALA A 633 -20.22 -6.55 -14.59
N PHE A 634 -20.68 -6.22 -13.38
CA PHE A 634 -19.83 -5.70 -12.31
C PHE A 634 -18.82 -6.74 -11.82
N GLY A 635 -19.26 -7.99 -11.62
CA GLY A 635 -18.38 -9.10 -11.27
C GLY A 635 -17.28 -9.37 -12.31
N ALA A 636 -17.59 -9.25 -13.60
CA ALA A 636 -16.59 -9.37 -14.66
C ALA A 636 -15.54 -8.23 -14.61
N ASN A 637 -15.97 -7.00 -14.36
CA ASN A 637 -15.07 -5.86 -14.19
C ASN A 637 -14.11 -6.05 -13.00
N LEU A 638 -14.62 -6.50 -11.84
CA LEU A 638 -13.79 -6.76 -10.66
C LEU A 638 -12.78 -7.89 -10.84
N LEU A 639 -13.17 -8.98 -11.53
CA LEU A 639 -12.22 -10.04 -11.88
C LEU A 639 -11.16 -9.55 -12.88
N GLY A 640 -11.52 -8.60 -13.74
CA GLY A 640 -10.60 -7.85 -14.58
C GLY A 640 -9.58 -7.08 -13.73
N ALA A 641 -10.06 -6.32 -12.74
CA ALA A 641 -9.18 -5.61 -11.81
C ALA A 641 -8.19 -6.57 -11.13
N MET A 642 -8.64 -7.72 -10.60
CA MET A 642 -7.74 -8.73 -10.03
C MET A 642 -6.62 -9.17 -11.01
N VAL A 643 -6.93 -9.35 -12.30
CA VAL A 643 -5.90 -9.65 -13.32
C VAL A 643 -4.99 -8.45 -13.57
N GLY A 644 -5.53 -7.23 -13.57
CA GLY A 644 -4.75 -5.99 -13.59
C GLY A 644 -3.71 -5.93 -12.48
N GLY A 645 -4.06 -6.39 -11.28
CA GLY A 645 -3.16 -6.35 -10.11
C GLY A 645 -2.07 -7.42 -10.20
N CYS A 646 -2.31 -8.48 -10.97
CA CYS A 646 -1.24 -9.41 -11.35
C CYS A 646 -0.33 -8.80 -12.43
N LEU A 647 -0.90 -8.10 -13.41
CA LEU A 647 -0.13 -7.42 -14.47
C LEU A 647 0.68 -6.23 -13.96
N GLU A 648 0.31 -5.66 -12.83
CA GLU A 648 1.05 -4.60 -12.14
C GLU A 648 2.54 -4.94 -11.96
N TYR A 649 2.86 -6.20 -11.67
CA TYR A 649 4.22 -6.69 -11.49
C TYR A 649 5.10 -6.55 -12.75
N LEU A 650 4.52 -6.28 -13.92
CA LEU A 650 5.28 -5.88 -15.11
C LEU A 650 6.10 -4.62 -14.86
N ALA A 651 5.67 -3.72 -13.95
CA ALA A 651 6.43 -2.54 -13.57
C ALA A 651 7.85 -2.88 -13.10
N LEU A 652 8.06 -4.05 -12.46
CA LEU A 652 9.39 -4.54 -12.07
C LEU A 652 10.35 -4.69 -13.26
N VAL A 653 9.82 -4.93 -14.45
CA VAL A 653 10.58 -5.13 -15.70
C VAL A 653 10.64 -3.85 -16.54
N ILE A 654 9.50 -3.18 -16.73
CA ILE A 654 9.35 -2.08 -17.70
C ILE A 654 9.25 -0.68 -17.08
N GLY A 655 9.04 -0.55 -15.76
CA GLY A 655 8.79 0.72 -15.08
C GLY A 655 7.33 1.17 -15.05
N TYR A 656 7.01 2.14 -14.19
CA TYR A 656 5.64 2.62 -14.01
C TYR A 656 5.13 3.46 -15.19
N GLN A 657 6.01 4.23 -15.84
CA GLN A 657 5.66 5.03 -17.00
C GLN A 657 5.26 4.14 -18.18
N ALA A 658 5.97 3.04 -18.42
CA ALA A 658 5.62 2.08 -19.47
C ALA A 658 4.31 1.30 -19.17
N LEU A 659 3.90 1.21 -17.90
CA LEU A 659 2.63 0.59 -17.51
C LEU A 659 1.41 1.35 -18.08
N LEU A 660 1.53 2.67 -18.29
CA LEU A 660 0.49 3.48 -18.95
C LEU A 660 0.25 3.04 -20.41
N ALA A 661 1.31 2.62 -21.11
CA ALA A 661 1.19 2.10 -22.47
C ALA A 661 0.45 0.75 -22.47
N VAL A 662 0.74 -0.13 -21.49
CA VAL A 662 0.00 -1.39 -21.29
C VAL A 662 -1.48 -1.12 -21.00
N ALA A 663 -1.78 -0.17 -20.12
CA ALA A 663 -3.16 0.26 -19.85
C ALA A 663 -3.86 0.78 -21.12
N GLY A 664 -3.17 1.61 -21.92
CA GLY A 664 -3.68 2.12 -23.20
C GLY A 664 -4.02 1.00 -24.20
N LEU A 665 -3.17 0.00 -24.33
CA LEU A 665 -3.43 -1.17 -25.17
C LEU A 665 -4.64 -1.99 -24.68
N LEU A 666 -4.79 -2.15 -23.36
CA LEU A 666 -5.95 -2.83 -22.77
C LEU A 666 -7.25 -2.05 -23.00
N TYR A 667 -7.23 -0.72 -22.89
CA TYR A 667 -8.38 0.12 -23.23
C TYR A 667 -8.74 0.05 -24.72
N LEU A 668 -7.75 0.03 -25.62
CA LEU A 668 -7.98 -0.22 -27.05
C LEU A 668 -8.60 -1.60 -27.28
N GLY A 669 -8.14 -2.62 -26.55
CA GLY A 669 -8.75 -3.96 -26.55
C GLY A 669 -10.21 -3.94 -26.08
N ALA A 670 -10.51 -3.22 -25.00
CA ALA A 670 -11.88 -3.04 -24.53
C ALA A 670 -12.77 -2.36 -25.59
N PHE A 671 -12.25 -1.32 -26.26
CA PHE A 671 -12.93 -0.67 -27.38
C PHE A 671 -13.17 -1.63 -28.54
N ALA A 672 -12.19 -2.47 -28.88
CA ALA A 672 -12.27 -3.49 -29.92
C ALA A 672 -13.30 -4.60 -29.61
N LEU A 673 -13.63 -4.82 -28.34
CA LEU A 673 -14.62 -5.81 -27.89
C LEU A 673 -16.01 -5.21 -27.59
N LEU A 674 -16.19 -3.89 -27.73
CA LEU A 674 -17.51 -3.26 -27.58
C LEU A 674 -18.55 -3.90 -28.52
N PRO A 675 -19.77 -4.19 -28.02
CA PRO A 675 -20.89 -4.59 -28.86
C PRO A 675 -21.15 -3.57 -29.98
N ARG A 676 -21.48 -4.04 -31.20
CA ARG A 676 -21.72 -3.16 -32.36
C ARG A 676 -22.82 -2.13 -32.11
N THR A 677 -23.84 -2.48 -31.33
CA THR A 677 -24.92 -1.58 -30.92
C THR A 677 -24.44 -0.46 -30.00
N ALA A 678 -23.44 -0.72 -29.14
CA ALA A 678 -22.86 0.28 -28.25
C ALA A 678 -21.91 1.24 -28.98
N ARG A 679 -21.24 0.82 -30.06
CA ARG A 679 -20.34 1.70 -30.84
C ARG A 679 -21.05 2.82 -31.59
N ALA A 680 -22.33 2.63 -31.90
CA ALA A 680 -23.14 3.60 -32.64
C ALA A 680 -23.86 4.63 -31.73
N ALA A 681 -23.77 4.45 -30.40
CA ALA A 681 -24.35 5.30 -29.36
C ALA A 681 -23.26 6.07 -28.57
#